data_AF-A0A1Y3NS88-F1
#
_entry.id   AF-A0A1Y3NS88-F1
#
_cell.length_a   1.000
_cell.length_b   1.000
_cell.length_c   1.000
_cell.angle_alpha   90.00
_cell.angle_beta   90.00
_cell.angle_gamma   90.00
#
_symmetry.space_group_name_H-M   'P 1'
#
loop_
_entity.id
_entity.type
_entity.pdbx_description
1 polymer ?
#
loop_
_entity_poly.entity_id
_entity_poly.type
_entity_poly.pdbx_seq_one_letter_code
_entity_poly.pdbx_strand_id
1 'polypeptide(L)'
;MINITFNSHIKKFLIFITFCLFNKIVYGEYYNVENNVVNIVNINTNLCLTYKSKDYTVRASNCVSNYLKQQWIVPKDGNGYYVSRYDTNICLYIKDNGSIITSECSEYKTVMGNILFSKSKESLWTPDSPNLCVGILKDHLSLVDDETVRNAASIKLKMYSCSRSQADQHWKFNIISENYTAVKTTTTTTTKKTTTTTKKTTTTTKKTTTTTKKTTTTTKKTTTTTQKTTTTTTKTNETSTTSSKIHYTPKSMYEYDGEVLNPYIGWFHGAVTIDLNDYPELDCNFINRFHQVQKYKNGLQYLGVRLGEFGDREISEKALTALDNLLNEYKKRKENIDPTTQIILRFYYDGSNNCKTNGSSFDPILASENDDDDYTDNESDNKFSQLDNGHLYVDYEDFEYMQNEFDPESLIDDDSVEIMADSDEKEPEIGYFSNDNNLKIFNLENHGVGELNLSEDDQKKLSYKNKYFDQSYYNENNELTLTDEEMKDYLRNSIFINVNLNKTKLLEQNQKSNRATIDESFAVKNATEKDLSNSRINTAKELKQISLKVCVQKSTTDSSVCVKEKKISKFCIYQFTSSGCVKYSTEEIEPANIDIIIKHIKQLAPIVNKYKDLIYIYQGSFVGTYGEMHHSNYLELDSLTKIYKTIDKYFDPSIFLSVRTPRYYRGVSNMFKSTSSANYTSYVNRMGLYNDGLFYSETDYGTYGQSDISSNNGFVKAKREQEVQFQNDLCLTVPNGGEAVFNKNEVDNNINIKKSEISKLLSNVEFYPNFYVADQHARNIHLSYLNDEYDKDTFKHWNKTLSSYIYTSGWHVNGGDYIYYHLGYRYVLRSNTLLSNNVLNVVIENVGYAPAYVSFNPIITIKSTSPSQVIQLNMKTDNRIWGFIKQNGEYAKTVTLSVNLTAALAKLKGTSYTVYFNLNDPRTGVDIKFANTNTYYKDLGYRLGILTIE
;
A
#
# COMPACT_ATOMS: atom_id res chain seq x y z
N MET A 1 -38.71 37.10 43.91
CA MET A 1 -40.07 37.36 43.38
C MET A 1 -39.95 38.20 42.13
N ILE A 2 -40.13 37.58 40.97
CA ILE A 2 -40.74 38.07 39.72
C ILE A 2 -40.47 36.94 38.72
N ASN A 3 -41.53 36.16 38.50
CA ASN A 3 -41.62 35.10 37.51
C ASN A 3 -41.78 35.81 36.15
N ILE A 4 -40.77 35.73 35.28
CA ILE A 4 -40.96 35.99 33.85
C ILE A 4 -40.66 34.68 33.14
N THR A 5 -41.74 33.96 32.89
CA THR A 5 -41.83 32.85 31.93
C THR A 5 -41.42 33.35 30.55
N PHE A 6 -40.13 33.20 30.21
CA PHE A 6 -39.69 33.30 28.82
C PHE A 6 -40.07 32.01 28.09
N ASN A 7 -41.13 32.17 27.31
CA ASN A 7 -41.87 31.24 26.48
C ASN A 7 -40.99 30.14 25.82
N SER A 8 -41.25 28.87 26.15
CA SER A 8 -40.53 27.71 25.60
C SER A 8 -40.67 27.59 24.07
N HIS A 9 -41.62 28.31 23.47
CA HIS A 9 -41.76 28.39 22.02
C HIS A 9 -40.65 29.20 21.35
N ILE A 10 -40.08 30.25 21.97
CA ILE A 10 -38.98 31.01 21.33
C ILE A 10 -37.66 30.25 21.46
N LYS A 11 -37.43 29.54 22.58
CA LYS A 11 -36.27 28.66 22.71
C LYS A 11 -36.37 27.45 21.80
N LYS A 12 -37.56 26.88 21.62
CA LYS A 12 -37.80 25.83 20.61
C LYS A 12 -37.69 26.38 19.20
N PHE A 13 -38.13 27.61 18.90
CA PHE A 13 -38.01 28.19 17.56
C PHE A 13 -36.58 28.62 17.21
N LEU A 14 -35.82 29.15 18.18
CA LEU A 14 -34.38 29.43 17.99
C LEU A 14 -33.56 28.13 17.97
N ILE A 15 -33.88 27.13 18.78
CA ILE A 15 -33.24 25.80 18.70
C ILE A 15 -33.64 25.11 17.40
N PHE A 16 -34.86 25.27 16.89
CA PHE A 16 -35.27 24.71 15.59
C PHE A 16 -34.59 25.45 14.44
N ILE A 17 -34.44 26.78 14.49
CA ILE A 17 -33.69 27.54 13.48
C ILE A 17 -32.18 27.25 13.56
N THR A 18 -31.60 27.12 14.76
CA THR A 18 -30.18 26.77 14.93
C THR A 18 -29.92 25.29 14.62
N PHE A 19 -30.89 24.39 14.84
CA PHE A 19 -30.82 22.95 14.50
C PHE A 19 -31.11 22.71 13.02
N CYS A 20 -31.93 23.55 12.36
CA CYS A 20 -32.08 23.57 10.91
C CYS A 20 -30.88 24.22 10.20
N LEU A 21 -30.16 25.12 10.87
CA LEU A 21 -28.92 25.70 10.35
C LEU A 21 -27.68 24.83 10.64
N PHE A 22 -27.67 24.02 11.71
CA PHE A 22 -26.57 23.08 12.00
C PHE A 22 -26.70 21.73 11.29
N ASN A 23 -27.90 21.26 10.92
CA ASN A 23 -28.06 20.04 10.11
C ASN A 23 -27.71 20.22 8.62
N LYS A 24 -27.19 21.39 8.20
CA LYS A 24 -26.69 21.63 6.84
C LYS A 24 -25.18 21.61 6.70
N ILE A 25 -24.43 21.44 7.80
CA ILE A 25 -22.96 21.54 7.78
C ILE A 25 -22.38 20.42 8.65
N VAL A 26 -22.43 19.19 8.13
CA VAL A 26 -21.43 18.11 8.21
C VAL A 26 -22.05 16.94 7.42
N TYR A 27 -21.51 16.70 6.21
CA TYR A 27 -22.06 15.90 5.09
C TYR A 27 -23.44 16.40 4.61
N GLY A 28 -23.43 17.31 3.62
CA GLY A 28 -24.68 17.71 2.97
C GLY A 28 -25.32 16.49 2.32
N GLU A 29 -26.49 16.07 2.82
CA GLU A 29 -27.29 15.07 2.12
C GLU A 29 -27.55 15.58 0.70
N TYR A 30 -27.05 14.85 -0.30
CA TYR A 30 -27.14 15.23 -1.72
C TYR A 30 -28.54 14.99 -2.32
N TYR A 31 -29.54 14.76 -1.48
CA TYR A 31 -30.92 14.47 -1.83
C TYR A 31 -31.86 15.36 -0.98
N ASN A 32 -33.04 15.71 -1.51
CA ASN A 32 -33.97 16.68 -0.90
C ASN A 32 -34.68 16.11 0.36
N VAL A 33 -35.50 16.91 1.06
CA VAL A 33 -36.28 16.41 2.22
C VAL A 33 -37.26 15.30 1.82
N GLU A 34 -37.76 15.33 0.59
CA GLU A 34 -38.60 14.27 0.00
C GLU A 34 -37.98 13.80 -1.33
N ASN A 35 -37.64 12.51 -1.41
CA ASN A 35 -37.08 11.89 -2.61
C ASN A 35 -37.89 10.67 -3.02
N ASN A 36 -37.75 10.29 -4.28
CA ASN A 36 -38.20 9.00 -4.77
C ASN A 36 -36.97 8.14 -5.09
N VAL A 37 -37.08 6.83 -4.90
CA VAL A 37 -36.18 5.89 -5.56
C VAL A 37 -36.81 5.48 -6.87
N VAL A 38 -36.05 5.58 -7.95
CA VAL A 38 -36.52 5.29 -9.30
C VAL A 38 -35.53 4.40 -10.04
N ASN A 39 -36.05 3.58 -10.95
CA ASN A 39 -35.27 3.16 -12.11
C ASN A 39 -35.49 4.20 -13.22
N ILE A 40 -34.41 4.70 -13.81
CA ILE A 40 -34.49 5.64 -14.93
C ILE A 40 -34.43 4.83 -16.22
N VAL A 41 -35.54 4.78 -16.95
CA VAL A 41 -35.74 3.84 -18.06
C VAL A 41 -35.95 4.58 -19.37
N ASN A 42 -35.22 4.21 -20.41
CA ASN A 42 -35.48 4.69 -21.76
C ASN A 42 -36.81 4.12 -22.27
N ILE A 43 -37.72 4.99 -22.71
CA ILE A 43 -39.10 4.64 -23.04
C ILE A 43 -39.17 3.70 -24.25
N ASN A 44 -38.25 3.85 -25.21
CA ASN A 44 -38.32 3.15 -26.49
C ASN A 44 -37.49 1.86 -26.54
N THR A 45 -36.38 1.80 -25.79
CA THR A 45 -35.46 0.63 -25.78
C THR A 45 -35.63 -0.27 -24.55
N ASN A 46 -36.37 0.20 -23.53
CA ASN A 46 -36.51 -0.46 -22.23
C ASN A 46 -35.17 -0.71 -21.51
N LEU A 47 -34.21 0.18 -21.71
CA LEU A 47 -32.91 0.15 -21.03
C LEU A 47 -32.91 1.02 -19.78
N CYS A 48 -32.32 0.51 -18.71
CA CYS A 48 -32.16 1.18 -17.43
C CYS A 48 -30.80 1.87 -17.31
N LEU A 49 -30.81 3.08 -16.75
CA LEU A 49 -29.61 3.80 -16.37
C LEU A 49 -28.88 3.06 -15.25
N THR A 50 -27.66 2.62 -15.51
CA THR A 50 -26.89 1.70 -14.68
C THR A 50 -25.56 2.31 -14.28
N TYR A 51 -25.28 2.31 -12.98
CA TYR A 51 -23.99 2.72 -12.43
C TYR A 51 -22.95 1.61 -12.59
N LYS A 52 -21.82 1.93 -13.26
CA LYS A 52 -20.62 1.09 -13.35
C LYS A 52 -19.59 1.59 -12.34
N SER A 53 -19.54 0.90 -11.20
CA SER A 53 -18.70 1.30 -10.06
C SER A 53 -17.20 1.27 -10.32
N LYS A 54 -16.70 0.32 -11.13
CA LYS A 54 -15.26 0.21 -11.45
C LYS A 54 -14.71 1.42 -12.22
N ASP A 55 -15.51 2.03 -13.10
CA ASP A 55 -15.05 3.11 -13.99
C ASP A 55 -15.62 4.49 -13.61
N TYR A 56 -16.41 4.56 -12.54
CA TYR A 56 -17.19 5.75 -12.20
C TYR A 56 -17.98 6.31 -13.40
N THR A 57 -18.67 5.44 -14.14
CA THR A 57 -19.46 5.85 -15.30
C THR A 57 -20.93 5.41 -15.22
N VAL A 58 -21.74 6.05 -16.06
CA VAL A 58 -23.14 5.67 -16.27
C VAL A 58 -23.29 5.06 -17.66
N ARG A 59 -24.07 3.99 -17.75
CA ARG A 59 -24.37 3.25 -18.98
C ARG A 59 -25.84 2.88 -19.03
N ALA A 60 -26.35 2.53 -20.21
CA ALA A 60 -27.66 1.92 -20.36
C ALA A 60 -27.53 0.40 -20.47
N SER A 61 -28.41 -0.35 -19.81
CA SER A 61 -28.41 -1.82 -19.80
C SER A 61 -29.83 -2.38 -19.65
N ASN A 62 -30.02 -3.68 -19.80
CA ASN A 62 -31.31 -4.30 -19.53
C ASN A 62 -31.79 -4.01 -18.10
N CYS A 63 -33.06 -3.62 -17.97
CA CYS A 63 -33.66 -3.40 -16.66
C CYS A 63 -33.75 -4.70 -15.86
N VAL A 64 -33.10 -4.75 -14.70
CA VAL A 64 -33.11 -5.88 -13.79
C VAL A 64 -33.87 -5.51 -12.52
N SER A 65 -34.82 -6.35 -12.12
CA SER A 65 -35.61 -6.12 -10.90
C SER A 65 -34.70 -6.12 -9.66
N ASN A 66 -34.94 -5.19 -8.73
CA ASN A 66 -34.20 -5.07 -7.46
C ASN A 66 -32.68 -4.88 -7.56
N TYR A 67 -32.15 -4.48 -8.72
CA TYR A 67 -30.71 -4.26 -8.87
C TYR A 67 -30.28 -2.85 -8.42
N LEU A 68 -29.59 -2.74 -7.29
CA LEU A 68 -29.26 -1.47 -6.64
C LEU A 68 -28.47 -0.49 -7.54
N LYS A 69 -27.62 -1.00 -8.46
CA LYS A 69 -26.85 -0.16 -9.39
C LYS A 69 -27.71 0.51 -10.48
N GLN A 70 -28.97 0.08 -10.66
CA GLN A 70 -29.93 0.73 -11.54
C GLN A 70 -30.89 1.68 -10.82
N GLN A 71 -30.83 1.70 -9.49
CA GLN A 71 -31.72 2.50 -8.66
C GLN A 71 -31.07 3.83 -8.30
N TRP A 72 -31.80 4.90 -8.54
CA TRP A 72 -31.35 6.27 -8.32
C TRP A 72 -32.29 6.96 -7.33
N ILE A 73 -31.72 7.65 -6.34
CA ILE A 73 -32.43 8.55 -5.46
C ILE A 73 -32.53 9.89 -6.19
N VAL A 74 -33.75 10.32 -6.48
CA VAL A 74 -34.03 11.57 -7.21
C VAL A 74 -34.99 12.44 -6.40
N PRO A 75 -34.90 13.78 -6.53
CA PRO A 75 -35.87 14.69 -5.94
C PRO A 75 -37.30 14.32 -6.33
N LYS A 76 -38.22 14.31 -5.36
CA LYS A 76 -39.65 14.11 -5.64
C LYS A 76 -40.21 15.25 -6.49
N ASP A 77 -39.83 16.49 -6.15
CA ASP A 77 -40.20 17.71 -6.86
C ASP A 77 -38.98 18.62 -7.07
N GLY A 78 -38.99 19.40 -8.16
CA GLY A 78 -37.94 20.38 -8.49
C GLY A 78 -36.68 19.78 -9.12
N ASN A 79 -35.61 20.59 -9.14
CA ASN A 79 -34.29 20.19 -9.66
C ASN A 79 -33.39 19.73 -8.50
N GLY A 80 -32.48 18.80 -8.75
CA GLY A 80 -31.53 18.33 -7.74
C GLY A 80 -30.59 17.25 -8.25
N TYR A 81 -29.77 16.69 -7.36
CA TYR A 81 -28.78 15.68 -7.73
C TYR A 81 -29.43 14.30 -7.83
N TYR A 82 -28.94 13.50 -8.78
CA TYR A 82 -29.35 12.11 -8.91
C TYR A 82 -28.26 11.24 -8.30
N VAL A 83 -28.60 10.59 -7.19
CA VAL A 83 -27.65 9.88 -6.33
C VAL A 83 -27.82 8.37 -6.54
N SER A 84 -26.73 7.62 -6.61
CA SER A 84 -26.82 6.17 -6.72
C SER A 84 -27.36 5.57 -5.42
N ARG A 85 -28.27 4.58 -5.52
CA ARG A 85 -28.71 3.82 -4.34
C ARG A 85 -27.69 2.75 -3.92
N TYR A 86 -26.82 2.33 -4.83
CA TYR A 86 -25.74 1.39 -4.54
C TYR A 86 -24.63 2.03 -3.69
N ASP A 87 -24.29 3.29 -3.99
CA ASP A 87 -23.38 4.10 -3.18
C ASP A 87 -23.90 5.55 -3.11
N THR A 88 -24.38 5.95 -1.93
CA THR A 88 -25.01 7.27 -1.73
C THR A 88 -24.03 8.44 -1.75
N ASN A 89 -22.71 8.18 -1.84
CA ASN A 89 -21.71 9.23 -2.08
C ASN A 89 -21.50 9.50 -3.57
N ILE A 90 -22.14 8.74 -4.46
CA ILE A 90 -21.94 8.84 -5.90
C ILE A 90 -23.11 9.55 -6.58
N CYS A 91 -22.81 10.61 -7.31
CA CYS A 91 -23.75 11.44 -8.03
C CYS A 91 -23.52 11.35 -9.54
N LEU A 92 -24.59 11.57 -10.30
CA LEU A 92 -24.48 11.76 -11.74
C LEU A 92 -23.80 13.10 -12.06
N TYR A 93 -22.85 13.08 -13.00
CA TYR A 93 -22.10 14.26 -13.42
C TYR A 93 -21.94 14.29 -14.95
N ILE A 94 -22.20 15.46 -15.51
CA ILE A 94 -22.09 15.76 -16.94
C ILE A 94 -20.83 16.59 -17.14
N LYS A 95 -19.85 16.05 -17.87
CA LYS A 95 -18.63 16.78 -18.24
C LYS A 95 -18.92 17.84 -19.30
N ASP A 96 -18.03 18.83 -19.41
CA ASP A 96 -18.10 19.90 -20.41
C ASP A 96 -18.18 19.39 -21.86
N ASN A 97 -17.60 18.21 -22.13
CA ASN A 97 -17.66 17.55 -23.44
C ASN A 97 -18.99 16.81 -23.72
N GLY A 98 -19.97 16.93 -22.81
CA GLY A 98 -21.30 16.32 -22.88
C GLY A 98 -21.36 14.85 -22.48
N SER A 99 -20.26 14.26 -22.01
CA SER A 99 -20.24 12.87 -21.52
C SER A 99 -20.90 12.76 -20.16
N ILE A 100 -21.64 11.67 -19.95
CA ILE A 100 -22.34 11.41 -18.68
C ILE A 100 -21.57 10.35 -17.91
N ILE A 101 -21.09 10.73 -16.73
CA ILE A 101 -20.33 9.87 -15.83
C ILE A 101 -20.94 9.94 -14.43
N THR A 102 -20.31 9.27 -13.48
CA THR A 102 -20.57 9.48 -12.06
C THR A 102 -19.33 10.02 -11.38
N SER A 103 -19.49 10.67 -10.25
CA SER A 103 -18.38 11.16 -9.44
C SER A 103 -18.81 11.25 -7.98
N GLU A 104 -17.86 11.44 -7.08
CA GLU A 104 -18.20 11.75 -5.70
C GLU A 104 -19.07 13.00 -5.65
N CYS A 105 -20.20 12.91 -4.97
CA CYS A 105 -21.12 14.02 -4.78
C CYS A 105 -20.46 15.20 -4.06
N SER A 106 -19.38 14.99 -3.30
CA SER A 106 -18.56 16.05 -2.67
C SER A 106 -17.77 16.86 -3.69
N GLU A 107 -17.31 16.24 -4.78
CA GLU A 107 -16.33 16.79 -5.72
C GLU A 107 -17.00 17.35 -6.98
N TYR A 108 -17.55 16.48 -7.83
CA TYR A 108 -18.21 16.83 -9.08
C TYR A 108 -19.63 16.28 -9.09
N LYS A 109 -20.61 17.11 -9.47
CA LYS A 109 -22.02 16.72 -9.55
C LYS A 109 -22.79 17.66 -10.45
N THR A 110 -23.83 17.16 -11.10
CA THR A 110 -24.71 17.98 -11.95
C THR A 110 -26.10 18.05 -11.34
N VAL A 111 -26.62 19.27 -11.20
CA VAL A 111 -28.04 19.47 -10.87
C VAL A 111 -28.86 19.04 -12.09
N MET A 112 -29.70 18.03 -11.90
CA MET A 112 -30.58 17.49 -12.92
C MET A 112 -31.99 18.07 -12.76
N GLY A 113 -32.64 18.37 -13.89
CA GLY A 113 -34.00 18.88 -13.90
C GLY A 113 -35.04 17.77 -13.81
N ASN A 114 -36.28 18.10 -13.41
CA ASN A 114 -37.38 17.14 -13.50
C ASN A 114 -37.63 16.76 -14.98
N ILE A 115 -37.63 15.47 -15.26
CA ILE A 115 -37.69 14.88 -16.60
C ILE A 115 -38.88 15.39 -17.45
N LEU A 116 -40.01 15.69 -16.80
CA LEU A 116 -41.24 16.19 -17.42
C LEU A 116 -41.13 17.66 -17.88
N PHE A 117 -40.18 18.42 -17.33
CA PHE A 117 -39.95 19.83 -17.66
C PHE A 117 -38.82 20.04 -18.68
N SER A 118 -38.23 18.97 -19.19
CA SER A 118 -37.28 19.04 -20.31
C SER A 118 -37.95 19.64 -21.58
N LYS A 119 -37.15 20.22 -22.47
CA LYS A 119 -37.63 20.79 -23.74
C LYS A 119 -38.31 19.75 -24.65
N SER A 120 -37.78 18.53 -24.64
CA SER A 120 -38.35 17.36 -25.30
C SER A 120 -39.58 16.81 -24.59
N LYS A 121 -39.77 17.11 -23.29
CA LYS A 121 -40.72 16.49 -22.36
C LYS A 121 -40.43 14.99 -22.28
N GLU A 122 -39.99 14.52 -21.11
CA GLU A 122 -39.51 13.14 -20.86
C GLU A 122 -38.05 12.88 -21.27
N SER A 123 -37.12 13.79 -20.95
CA SER A 123 -35.68 13.55 -21.13
C SER A 123 -34.89 13.98 -19.91
N LEU A 124 -33.77 13.30 -19.64
CA LEU A 124 -32.81 13.77 -18.65
C LEU A 124 -32.12 15.03 -19.19
N TRP A 125 -32.05 16.08 -18.36
CA TRP A 125 -31.53 17.39 -18.73
C TRP A 125 -31.00 18.13 -17.48
N THR A 126 -30.25 19.19 -17.70
CA THR A 126 -29.72 20.05 -16.64
C THR A 126 -30.15 21.51 -16.84
N PRO A 127 -30.51 22.26 -15.78
CA PRO A 127 -30.86 23.68 -15.87
C PRO A 127 -29.75 24.56 -16.44
N ASP A 128 -28.49 24.18 -16.27
CA ASP A 128 -27.33 24.93 -16.77
C ASP A 128 -27.16 24.80 -18.30
N SER A 129 -27.82 23.82 -18.91
CA SER A 129 -27.83 23.59 -20.36
C SER A 129 -29.21 23.09 -20.82
N PRO A 130 -30.25 23.94 -20.77
CA PRO A 130 -31.65 23.53 -20.94
C PRO A 130 -32.01 23.11 -22.37
N ASN A 131 -31.10 23.34 -23.32
CA ASN A 131 -31.25 22.91 -24.72
C ASN A 131 -30.61 21.55 -25.00
N LEU A 132 -29.93 20.93 -24.03
CA LEU A 132 -29.29 19.64 -24.18
C LEU A 132 -30.00 18.56 -23.35
N CYS A 133 -30.17 17.38 -23.94
CA CYS A 133 -30.85 16.22 -23.38
C CYS A 133 -29.99 14.97 -23.56
N VAL A 134 -30.06 14.06 -22.59
CA VAL A 134 -29.35 12.78 -22.64
C VAL A 134 -29.95 11.88 -23.71
N GLY A 135 -29.12 11.42 -24.64
CA GLY A 135 -29.43 10.34 -25.58
C GLY A 135 -28.38 9.24 -25.53
N ILE A 136 -28.63 8.19 -26.32
CA ILE A 136 -27.65 7.11 -26.52
C ILE A 136 -26.53 7.64 -27.43
N LEU A 137 -25.29 7.26 -27.15
CA LEU A 137 -24.16 7.64 -27.98
C LEU A 137 -24.44 7.18 -29.42
N LYS A 138 -24.26 8.05 -30.44
CA LYS A 138 -24.68 7.75 -31.82
C LYS A 138 -24.12 6.42 -32.34
N ASP A 139 -22.87 6.14 -32.03
CA ASP A 139 -22.17 4.91 -32.44
C ASP A 139 -22.68 3.65 -31.71
N HIS A 140 -23.46 3.83 -30.65
CA HIS A 140 -24.08 2.76 -29.87
C HIS A 140 -25.57 2.59 -30.19
N LEU A 141 -26.17 3.43 -31.06
CA LEU A 141 -27.58 3.30 -31.44
C LEU A 141 -27.86 1.98 -32.16
N SER A 142 -26.91 1.45 -32.94
CA SER A 142 -27.04 0.13 -33.57
C SER A 142 -26.88 -1.03 -32.59
N LEU A 143 -26.39 -0.77 -31.38
CA LEU A 143 -26.11 -1.79 -30.36
C LEU A 143 -27.25 -1.93 -29.33
N VAL A 144 -28.29 -1.10 -29.43
CA VAL A 144 -29.38 -1.08 -28.44
C VAL A 144 -30.25 -2.34 -28.47
N ASP A 145 -30.23 -3.06 -29.58
CA ASP A 145 -30.94 -4.32 -29.78
C ASP A 145 -30.04 -5.56 -29.60
N ASP A 146 -28.73 -5.37 -29.39
CA ASP A 146 -27.78 -6.48 -29.15
C ASP A 146 -27.89 -6.95 -27.69
N GLU A 147 -28.40 -8.17 -27.50
CA GLU A 147 -28.66 -8.74 -26.17
C GLU A 147 -27.41 -8.81 -25.28
N THR A 148 -26.23 -9.07 -25.86
CA THR A 148 -24.96 -9.12 -25.15
C THR A 148 -24.56 -7.73 -24.65
N VAL A 149 -24.68 -6.72 -25.51
CA VAL A 149 -24.34 -5.32 -25.17
C VAL A 149 -25.32 -4.75 -24.14
N ARG A 150 -26.60 -5.13 -24.25
CA ARG A 150 -27.65 -4.76 -23.29
C ARG A 150 -27.40 -5.36 -21.91
N ASN A 151 -26.91 -6.60 -21.83
CA ASN A 151 -26.62 -7.26 -20.54
C ASN A 151 -25.33 -6.74 -19.88
N ALA A 152 -24.31 -6.37 -20.65
CA ALA A 152 -23.01 -5.94 -20.14
C ALA A 152 -22.97 -4.50 -19.55
N ALA A 153 -24.06 -3.74 -19.68
CA ALA A 153 -24.12 -2.31 -19.40
C ALA A 153 -23.03 -1.51 -20.14
N SER A 154 -22.93 -1.72 -21.45
CA SER A 154 -21.88 -1.14 -22.31
C SER A 154 -22.39 -0.01 -23.21
N ILE A 155 -23.69 0.30 -23.17
CA ILE A 155 -24.30 1.35 -24.00
C ILE A 155 -23.98 2.71 -23.37
N LYS A 156 -23.18 3.52 -24.08
CA LYS A 156 -22.75 4.84 -23.63
C LYS A 156 -23.83 5.89 -23.89
N LEU A 157 -23.83 6.93 -23.08
CA LEU A 157 -24.78 8.04 -23.14
C LEU A 157 -24.04 9.37 -23.35
N LYS A 158 -24.70 10.33 -24.00
CA LYS A 158 -24.14 11.67 -24.25
C LYS A 158 -25.25 12.72 -24.31
N MET A 159 -24.89 13.96 -24.00
CA MET A 159 -25.75 15.13 -24.18
C MET A 159 -25.82 15.56 -25.65
N TYR A 160 -27.03 15.76 -26.16
CA TYR A 160 -27.31 16.27 -27.50
C TYR A 160 -28.35 17.38 -27.46
N SER A 161 -28.49 18.15 -28.53
CA SER A 161 -29.62 19.06 -28.69
C SER A 161 -30.94 18.33 -28.48
N CYS A 162 -31.75 18.79 -27.52
CA CYS A 162 -33.03 18.19 -27.18
C CYS A 162 -33.94 18.12 -28.41
N SER A 163 -34.44 16.94 -28.72
CA SER A 163 -35.38 16.73 -29.82
C SER A 163 -36.52 15.82 -29.39
N ARG A 164 -37.76 16.23 -29.69
CA ARG A 164 -38.95 15.39 -29.46
C ARG A 164 -39.01 14.18 -30.39
N SER A 165 -38.34 14.23 -31.53
CA SER A 165 -38.36 13.16 -32.53
C SER A 165 -37.31 12.07 -32.30
N GLN A 166 -36.37 12.25 -31.37
CA GLN A 166 -35.28 11.30 -31.14
C GLN A 166 -35.65 10.31 -30.03
N ALA A 167 -35.95 9.07 -30.43
CA ALA A 167 -36.45 8.01 -29.55
C ALA A 167 -35.51 7.70 -28.36
N ASP A 168 -34.21 7.77 -28.60
CA ASP A 168 -33.16 7.48 -27.62
C ASP A 168 -33.00 8.56 -26.54
N GLN A 169 -33.60 9.74 -26.74
CA GLN A 169 -33.60 10.82 -25.75
C GLN A 169 -34.75 10.76 -24.76
N HIS A 170 -35.69 9.82 -24.93
CA HIS A 170 -36.89 9.75 -24.10
C HIS A 170 -36.71 8.76 -22.95
N TRP A 171 -36.75 9.29 -21.73
CA TRP A 171 -36.52 8.60 -20.47
C TRP A 171 -37.68 8.86 -19.50
N LYS A 172 -38.01 7.89 -18.67
CA LYS A 172 -39.03 7.99 -17.62
C LYS A 172 -38.52 7.47 -16.28
N PHE A 173 -39.17 7.89 -15.22
CA PHE A 173 -38.96 7.32 -13.89
C PHE A 173 -39.98 6.24 -13.61
N ASN A 174 -39.49 5.01 -13.42
CA ASN A 174 -40.27 3.96 -12.79
C ASN A 174 -40.04 4.06 -11.28
N ILE A 175 -41.01 4.60 -10.56
CA ILE A 175 -40.92 4.80 -9.11
C ILE A 175 -40.95 3.44 -8.41
N ILE A 176 -39.93 3.17 -7.60
CA ILE A 176 -39.77 1.97 -6.78
C ILE A 176 -40.24 2.24 -5.34
N SER A 177 -39.91 3.43 -4.81
CA SER A 177 -40.31 3.87 -3.49
C SER A 177 -40.56 5.38 -3.50
N GLU A 178 -41.73 5.79 -3.02
CA GLU A 178 -42.04 7.21 -2.78
C GLU A 178 -41.59 7.64 -1.39
N ASN A 179 -41.34 8.94 -1.22
CA ASN A 179 -41.00 9.58 0.07
C ASN A 179 -39.84 8.86 0.78
N TYR A 180 -38.85 8.43 0.01
CA TYR A 180 -37.66 7.77 0.49
C TYR A 180 -36.89 8.73 1.41
N THR A 181 -36.98 8.43 2.70
CA THR A 181 -36.11 9.00 3.72
C THR A 181 -34.99 7.98 3.91
N ALA A 182 -33.73 8.38 3.74
CA ALA A 182 -32.61 7.46 3.97
C ALA A 182 -32.64 6.98 5.43
N VAL A 183 -33.11 5.75 5.67
CA VAL A 183 -33.15 5.17 7.01
C VAL A 183 -31.76 4.62 7.34
N LYS A 184 -31.15 5.19 8.38
CA LYS A 184 -30.00 4.58 9.09
C LYS A 184 -30.38 3.16 9.49
N THR A 185 -29.76 2.16 8.88
CA THR A 185 -30.11 0.76 9.16
C THR A 185 -29.31 0.29 10.37
N THR A 186 -30.00 0.15 11.50
CA THR A 186 -29.58 -0.61 12.68
C THR A 186 -30.17 -2.02 12.55
N THR A 187 -29.35 -3.05 12.37
CA THR A 187 -29.82 -4.43 12.22
C THR A 187 -30.12 -5.03 13.59
N THR A 188 -31.38 -5.43 13.83
CA THR A 188 -31.82 -6.08 15.07
C THR A 188 -32.02 -7.57 14.82
N THR A 189 -31.11 -8.41 15.29
CA THR A 189 -31.22 -9.88 15.21
C THR A 189 -32.10 -10.40 16.35
N THR A 190 -33.20 -11.06 15.99
CA THR A 190 -34.15 -11.64 16.95
C THR A 190 -33.66 -13.02 17.38
N THR A 191 -33.15 -13.18 18.60
CA THR A 191 -32.74 -14.49 19.15
C THR A 191 -33.83 -15.07 20.06
N LYS A 192 -34.31 -16.26 19.72
CA LYS A 192 -35.17 -17.10 20.57
C LYS A 192 -34.45 -17.41 21.89
N LYS A 193 -35.13 -17.10 22.99
CA LYS A 193 -34.63 -17.23 24.36
C LYS A 193 -34.84 -18.67 24.87
N THR A 194 -33.80 -19.49 24.83
CA THR A 194 -33.78 -20.76 25.60
C THR A 194 -33.34 -20.42 27.02
N THR A 195 -34.29 -20.52 27.95
CA THR A 195 -34.10 -20.21 29.36
C THR A 195 -33.53 -21.45 30.05
N THR A 196 -32.30 -21.38 30.57
CA THR A 196 -31.83 -22.36 31.55
C THR A 196 -31.39 -21.63 32.81
N THR A 197 -32.13 -21.91 33.86
CA THR A 197 -32.13 -21.26 35.17
C THR A 197 -30.88 -21.63 35.97
N THR A 198 -30.21 -20.61 36.51
CA THR A 198 -29.11 -20.75 37.46
C THR A 198 -29.61 -21.33 38.78
N LYS A 199 -28.90 -22.32 39.33
CA LYS A 199 -28.98 -22.66 40.75
C LYS A 199 -27.62 -22.40 41.43
N LYS A 200 -27.64 -21.37 42.27
CA LYS A 200 -26.65 -21.06 43.32
C LYS A 200 -26.21 -22.30 44.08
N THR A 201 -24.95 -22.35 44.48
CA THR A 201 -24.59 -22.86 45.80
C THR A 201 -23.55 -21.96 46.45
N THR A 202 -23.84 -21.64 47.70
CA THR A 202 -23.22 -20.72 48.64
C THR A 202 -22.15 -21.43 49.45
N THR A 203 -21.01 -20.81 49.77
CA THR A 203 -20.33 -20.89 51.09
C THR A 203 -19.15 -19.89 51.15
N THR A 204 -19.18 -18.82 51.97
CA THR A 204 -18.60 -18.68 53.34
C THR A 204 -17.08 -19.01 53.39
N THR A 205 -16.12 -18.20 53.89
CA THR A 205 -16.04 -17.57 55.22
C THR A 205 -14.81 -16.62 55.36
N LYS A 206 -15.01 -15.53 56.13
CA LYS A 206 -14.07 -14.62 56.88
C LYS A 206 -12.64 -15.10 57.25
N LYS A 207 -11.67 -14.17 57.21
CA LYS A 207 -11.01 -13.45 58.36
C LYS A 207 -9.79 -12.65 57.84
N THR A 208 -9.76 -11.31 57.92
CA THR A 208 -9.19 -10.46 59.00
C THR A 208 -7.72 -10.76 59.33
N THR A 209 -6.79 -9.83 59.07
CA THR A 209 -5.86 -9.30 60.08
C THR A 209 -5.29 -7.94 59.64
N THR A 210 -5.48 -6.96 60.52
CA THR A 210 -4.90 -5.61 60.49
C THR A 210 -3.52 -5.65 61.13
N THR A 211 -2.51 -4.97 60.56
CA THR A 211 -1.40 -4.49 61.40
C THR A 211 -0.83 -3.17 60.89
N THR A 212 -1.02 -2.13 61.70
CA THR A 212 -0.43 -0.80 61.61
C THR A 212 0.96 -0.84 62.24
N LYS A 213 1.97 -0.19 61.64
CA LYS A 213 3.12 0.34 62.39
C LYS A 213 3.73 1.56 61.70
N LYS A 214 4.13 2.50 62.55
CA LYS A 214 4.42 3.91 62.34
C LYS A 214 5.93 4.16 62.53
N THR A 215 6.40 5.35 62.10
CA THR A 215 7.66 6.04 62.47
C THR A 215 8.92 5.49 61.75
N THR A 216 9.91 6.26 61.26
CA THR A 216 10.48 7.54 61.76
C THR A 216 11.25 8.29 60.68
N THR A 217 11.18 9.61 60.76
CA THR A 217 11.95 10.65 60.06
C THR A 217 13.45 10.59 60.38
N THR A 218 14.33 10.81 59.39
CA THR A 218 15.71 11.27 59.65
C THR A 218 16.15 12.28 58.60
N THR A 219 16.30 13.52 59.03
CA THR A 219 16.85 14.66 58.29
C THR A 219 18.38 14.61 58.38
N LYS A 220 19.10 14.75 57.25
CA LYS A 220 20.57 14.94 57.27
C LYS A 220 20.96 16.22 56.54
N LYS A 221 21.67 17.05 57.28
CA LYS A 221 22.16 18.40 57.02
C LYS A 221 23.64 18.28 56.60
N THR A 222 24.05 18.96 55.53
CA THR A 222 25.47 19.10 55.14
C THR A 222 25.66 20.54 54.64
N THR A 223 26.01 21.49 55.50
CA THR A 223 27.37 22.00 55.82
C THR A 223 28.04 22.74 54.65
N THR A 224 27.84 24.05 54.66
CA THR A 224 28.55 25.07 53.87
C THR A 224 29.95 25.28 54.44
N THR A 225 30.98 25.27 53.59
CA THR A 225 32.34 25.70 53.96
C THR A 225 32.75 26.87 53.08
N THR A 226 33.01 28.00 53.72
CA THR A 226 33.49 29.24 53.13
C THR A 226 35.01 29.28 53.27
N GLN A 227 35.76 29.47 52.19
CA GLN A 227 37.13 29.97 52.27
C GLN A 227 37.41 31.02 51.20
N LYS A 228 38.00 32.11 51.70
CA LYS A 228 38.38 33.38 51.07
C LYS A 228 39.78 33.23 50.47
N THR A 229 40.03 33.69 49.25
CA THR A 229 41.38 34.10 48.78
C THR A 229 41.22 35.19 47.72
N THR A 230 41.32 36.47 48.10
CA THR A 230 42.48 37.38 47.95
C THR A 230 42.81 37.75 46.50
N THR A 231 42.41 38.98 46.17
CA THR A 231 42.66 39.74 44.95
C THR A 231 44.15 39.98 44.72
N THR A 232 44.66 39.65 43.53
CA THR A 232 45.94 40.17 43.03
C THR A 232 45.69 40.84 41.68
N THR A 233 45.87 42.15 41.67
CA THR A 233 45.68 43.02 40.51
C THR A 233 46.93 42.96 39.63
N THR A 234 46.81 42.44 38.41
CA THR A 234 47.85 42.57 37.39
C THR A 234 47.25 43.32 36.21
N LYS A 235 47.69 44.56 36.00
CA LYS A 235 47.43 45.35 34.80
C LYS A 235 48.25 44.75 33.66
N THR A 236 47.58 44.34 32.59
CA THR A 236 48.21 44.11 31.29
C THR A 236 47.33 44.69 30.20
N ASN A 237 47.93 45.66 29.50
CA ASN A 237 47.46 46.47 28.38
C ASN A 237 46.40 45.83 27.48
N GLU A 238 45.22 46.45 27.47
CA GLU A 238 44.22 46.29 26.42
C GLU A 238 44.74 46.93 25.13
N THR A 239 45.16 46.09 24.19
CA THR A 239 45.18 46.49 22.79
C THR A 239 43.74 46.49 22.32
N SER A 240 43.16 47.68 22.16
CA SER A 240 41.84 47.92 21.58
C SER A 240 41.78 47.36 20.14
N THR A 241 41.43 46.08 20.01
CA THR A 241 40.79 45.58 18.79
C THR A 241 39.33 45.97 18.88
N THR A 242 38.88 46.83 17.97
CA THR A 242 37.47 47.13 17.74
C THR A 242 36.70 45.82 17.55
N SER A 243 36.05 45.34 18.62
CA SER A 243 35.17 44.19 18.58
C SER A 243 33.95 44.59 17.77
N SER A 244 33.85 44.14 16.52
CA SER A 244 32.64 44.30 15.72
C SER A 244 31.43 43.80 16.52
N LYS A 245 30.40 44.63 16.64
CA LYS A 245 29.22 44.31 17.43
C LYS A 245 28.30 43.47 16.57
N ILE A 246 28.00 42.26 17.04
CA ILE A 246 27.19 41.30 16.30
C ILE A 246 25.76 41.37 16.82
N HIS A 247 24.80 41.53 15.91
CA HIS A 247 23.37 41.45 16.22
C HIS A 247 22.73 40.32 15.40
N TYR A 248 21.88 39.52 16.05
CA TYR A 248 21.15 38.43 15.41
C TYR A 248 19.65 38.64 15.57
N THR A 249 18.94 38.66 14.44
CA THR A 249 17.48 38.78 14.39
C THR A 249 16.89 37.43 13.99
N PRO A 250 16.33 36.65 14.93
CA PRO A 250 15.75 35.34 14.63
C PRO A 250 14.47 35.49 13.82
N LYS A 251 14.21 34.52 12.93
CA LYS A 251 12.94 34.32 12.25
C LYS A 251 12.07 33.40 13.11
N SER A 252 10.78 33.73 13.25
CA SER A 252 9.81 32.85 13.90
C SER A 252 9.63 31.56 13.10
N MET A 253 9.49 30.44 13.82
CA MET A 253 9.25 29.11 13.25
C MET A 253 7.86 28.64 13.63
N TYR A 254 7.08 28.22 12.64
CA TYR A 254 5.73 27.71 12.84
C TYR A 254 5.63 26.30 12.27
N GLU A 255 4.93 25.42 13.00
CA GLU A 255 4.68 24.05 12.57
C GLU A 255 3.71 24.03 11.38
N TYR A 256 3.97 23.14 10.45
CA TYR A 256 3.08 22.78 9.36
C TYR A 256 2.40 21.45 9.71
N ASP A 257 1.08 21.37 9.59
CA ASP A 257 0.26 20.21 9.93
C ASP A 257 -0.16 19.37 8.71
N GLY A 258 0.40 19.65 7.53
CA GLY A 258 0.19 18.86 6.31
C GLY A 258 1.29 17.84 6.01
N GLU A 259 1.24 17.23 4.83
CA GLU A 259 2.20 16.20 4.40
C GLU A 259 3.63 16.72 4.30
N VAL A 260 4.60 15.90 4.72
CA VAL A 260 6.04 16.16 4.53
C VAL A 260 6.67 14.91 3.93
N LEU A 261 7.01 15.00 2.64
CA LEU A 261 7.66 13.91 1.91
C LEU A 261 9.14 13.82 2.27
N ASN A 262 9.53 12.69 2.85
CA ASN A 262 10.88 12.37 3.29
C ASN A 262 11.12 10.86 3.10
N PRO A 263 12.38 10.42 2.91
CA PRO A 263 12.69 8.99 2.81
C PRO A 263 12.48 8.26 4.15
N TYR A 264 12.28 6.93 4.08
CA TYR A 264 12.24 5.98 5.20
C TYR A 264 10.99 6.02 6.11
N ILE A 265 9.93 6.74 5.72
CA ILE A 265 8.73 6.97 6.55
C ILE A 265 7.45 6.98 5.72
N GLY A 266 6.30 7.01 6.40
CA GLY A 266 5.02 7.33 5.79
C GLY A 266 4.25 6.12 5.28
N TRP A 267 3.34 6.35 4.35
CA TRP A 267 2.72 5.26 3.60
C TRP A 267 3.77 4.58 2.73
N PHE A 268 3.73 3.26 2.63
CA PHE A 268 4.35 2.58 1.50
C PHE A 268 3.30 2.34 0.42
N HIS A 269 3.75 2.47 -0.83
CA HIS A 269 2.93 2.45 -2.04
C HIS A 269 3.31 1.29 -2.95
N GLY A 270 2.43 1.00 -3.91
CA GLY A 270 2.70 0.01 -4.94
C GLY A 270 2.97 -1.34 -4.29
N ALA A 271 2.02 -1.85 -3.50
CA ALA A 271 2.10 -3.17 -2.87
C ALA A 271 1.97 -4.29 -3.94
N VAL A 272 2.92 -4.30 -4.87
CA VAL A 272 2.93 -5.12 -6.07
C VAL A 272 3.82 -6.34 -5.87
N THR A 273 3.45 -7.39 -6.58
CA THR A 273 4.18 -8.65 -6.59
C THR A 273 4.49 -9.04 -8.03
N ILE A 274 5.71 -9.52 -8.26
CA ILE A 274 6.11 -10.20 -9.50
C ILE A 274 6.42 -11.67 -9.23
N ASP A 275 6.26 -12.50 -10.27
CA ASP A 275 6.78 -13.85 -10.29
C ASP A 275 8.14 -13.82 -10.98
N LEU A 276 9.18 -14.27 -10.27
CA LEU A 276 10.49 -14.44 -10.89
C LEU A 276 10.45 -15.69 -11.76
N ASN A 277 10.86 -15.58 -13.03
CA ASN A 277 10.76 -16.65 -14.01
C ASN A 277 11.77 -16.50 -15.16
N ASP A 278 11.83 -17.52 -16.02
CA ASP A 278 12.78 -17.62 -17.15
C ASP A 278 12.24 -17.01 -18.46
N TYR A 279 11.15 -16.25 -18.42
CA TYR A 279 10.48 -15.67 -19.60
C TYR A 279 9.87 -14.28 -19.31
N PRO A 280 10.59 -13.33 -18.68
CA PRO A 280 10.05 -12.01 -18.34
C PRO A 280 9.42 -11.28 -19.54
N GLU A 281 9.90 -11.53 -20.76
CA GLU A 281 9.39 -10.97 -22.02
C GLU A 281 8.00 -11.47 -22.44
N LEU A 282 7.49 -12.51 -21.78
CA LEU A 282 6.14 -13.05 -21.95
C LEU A 282 5.31 -12.93 -20.66
N ASP A 283 5.90 -12.62 -19.51
CA ASP A 283 5.16 -12.40 -18.26
C ASP A 283 4.60 -10.98 -18.19
N CYS A 284 3.36 -10.81 -18.61
CA CYS A 284 2.73 -9.49 -18.67
C CYS A 284 2.46 -8.84 -17.30
N ASN A 285 2.54 -9.58 -16.19
CA ASN A 285 2.64 -8.94 -14.88
C ASN A 285 4.00 -8.24 -14.75
N PHE A 286 5.09 -8.95 -15.04
CA PHE A 286 6.43 -8.36 -15.06
C PHE A 286 6.55 -7.17 -16.03
N ILE A 287 6.12 -7.33 -17.29
CA ILE A 287 6.16 -6.26 -18.32
C ILE A 287 5.45 -4.99 -17.80
N ASN A 288 4.25 -5.15 -17.26
CA ASN A 288 3.52 -4.03 -16.70
C ASN A 288 4.27 -3.41 -15.52
N ARG A 289 4.69 -4.20 -14.54
CA ARG A 289 5.38 -3.66 -13.35
C ARG A 289 6.64 -2.91 -13.75
N PHE A 290 7.43 -3.46 -14.66
CA PHE A 290 8.66 -2.84 -15.18
C PHE A 290 8.43 -1.40 -15.67
N HIS A 291 7.38 -1.17 -16.46
CA HIS A 291 7.03 0.18 -16.92
C HIS A 291 6.33 1.04 -15.85
N GLN A 292 5.49 0.45 -14.99
CA GLN A 292 4.68 1.21 -14.04
C GLN A 292 5.47 1.76 -12.84
N VAL A 293 6.67 1.26 -12.55
CA VAL A 293 7.53 1.78 -11.47
C VAL A 293 7.66 3.31 -11.50
N GLN A 294 7.83 3.90 -12.69
CA GLN A 294 7.96 5.37 -12.82
C GLN A 294 6.68 6.16 -12.49
N LYS A 295 5.52 5.49 -12.45
CA LYS A 295 4.19 6.10 -12.26
C LYS A 295 3.65 5.99 -10.83
N TYR A 296 4.30 5.23 -9.95
CA TYR A 296 3.86 5.09 -8.55
C TYR A 296 3.92 6.42 -7.79
N LYS A 297 3.19 6.49 -6.67
CA LYS A 297 3.22 7.64 -5.75
C LYS A 297 4.62 7.81 -5.15
N ASN A 298 4.96 9.04 -4.77
CA ASN A 298 6.26 9.34 -4.17
C ASN A 298 6.41 8.74 -2.77
N GLY A 299 7.63 8.43 -2.36
CA GLY A 299 7.95 7.92 -1.02
C GLY A 299 8.32 6.44 -1.02
N LEU A 300 8.01 5.77 0.09
CA LEU A 300 8.35 4.37 0.31
C LEU A 300 7.55 3.46 -0.63
N GLN A 301 8.21 2.49 -1.26
CA GLN A 301 7.62 1.53 -2.19
C GLN A 301 7.72 0.12 -1.62
N TYR A 302 6.88 -0.79 -2.08
CA TYR A 302 6.95 -2.21 -1.77
C TYR A 302 7.21 -3.03 -3.04
N LEU A 303 8.03 -4.08 -2.93
CA LEU A 303 8.22 -5.06 -3.99
C LEU A 303 8.24 -6.48 -3.41
N GLY A 304 7.21 -7.25 -3.74
CA GLY A 304 7.18 -8.70 -3.51
C GLY A 304 7.74 -9.45 -4.72
N VAL A 305 8.59 -10.44 -4.49
CA VAL A 305 9.16 -11.29 -5.53
C VAL A 305 8.93 -12.75 -5.17
N ARG A 306 8.10 -13.43 -5.96
CA ARG A 306 7.80 -14.85 -5.81
C ARG A 306 8.84 -15.71 -6.52
N LEU A 307 9.31 -16.73 -5.82
CA LEU A 307 10.37 -17.66 -6.24
C LEU A 307 9.82 -19.08 -6.48
N GLY A 308 8.50 -19.25 -6.49
CA GLY A 308 7.85 -20.56 -6.57
C GLY A 308 8.29 -21.41 -7.78
N GLU A 309 8.65 -20.77 -8.90
CA GLU A 309 9.17 -21.46 -10.10
C GLU A 309 10.53 -22.14 -9.89
N PHE A 310 11.30 -21.67 -8.90
CA PHE A 310 12.61 -22.20 -8.55
C PHE A 310 12.57 -23.04 -7.28
N GLY A 311 11.38 -23.41 -6.77
CA GLY A 311 11.22 -24.13 -5.50
C GLY A 311 12.03 -25.44 -5.38
N ASP A 312 12.43 -26.04 -6.50
CA ASP A 312 13.18 -27.30 -6.58
C ASP A 312 14.57 -27.19 -7.22
N ARG A 313 15.01 -26.00 -7.65
CA ARG A 313 16.28 -25.76 -8.35
C ARG A 313 16.91 -24.43 -7.95
N GLU A 314 18.01 -24.05 -8.60
CA GLU A 314 18.61 -22.71 -8.44
C GLU A 314 17.90 -21.68 -9.33
N ILE A 315 17.96 -20.40 -8.96
CA ILE A 315 17.44 -19.30 -9.80
C ILE A 315 18.34 -19.17 -11.02
N SER A 316 17.75 -19.09 -12.21
CA SER A 316 18.52 -18.94 -13.45
C SER A 316 19.18 -17.55 -13.57
N GLU A 317 20.18 -17.44 -14.43
CA GLU A 317 20.77 -16.14 -14.78
C GLU A 317 19.74 -15.18 -15.38
N LYS A 318 18.88 -15.67 -16.29
CA LYS A 318 17.84 -14.85 -16.94
C LYS A 318 16.86 -14.25 -15.94
N ALA A 319 16.44 -15.05 -14.96
CA ALA A 319 15.59 -14.62 -13.86
C ALA A 319 16.28 -13.58 -12.95
N LEU A 320 17.55 -13.81 -12.60
CA LEU A 320 18.36 -12.85 -11.83
C LEU A 320 18.53 -11.52 -12.59
N THR A 321 18.82 -11.57 -13.90
CA THR A 321 18.90 -10.40 -14.79
C THR A 321 17.58 -9.63 -14.83
N ALA A 322 16.43 -10.31 -14.84
CA ALA A 322 15.13 -9.65 -14.81
C ALA A 322 14.91 -8.85 -13.51
N LEU A 323 15.29 -9.41 -12.36
CA LEU A 323 15.19 -8.71 -11.08
C LEU A 323 16.15 -7.50 -11.02
N ASP A 324 17.37 -7.65 -11.51
CA ASP A 324 18.35 -6.56 -11.58
C ASP A 324 17.81 -5.38 -12.41
N ASN A 325 17.29 -5.66 -13.60
CA ASN A 325 16.62 -4.69 -14.46
C ASN A 325 15.45 -3.99 -13.74
N LEU A 326 14.58 -4.74 -13.07
CA LEU A 326 13.44 -4.14 -12.35
C LEU A 326 13.88 -3.23 -11.20
N LEU A 327 14.88 -3.63 -10.40
CA LEU A 327 15.43 -2.78 -9.35
C LEU A 327 16.17 -1.55 -9.93
N ASN A 328 16.76 -1.68 -11.12
CA ASN A 328 17.32 -0.55 -11.85
C ASN A 328 16.25 0.49 -12.22
N GLU A 329 15.01 0.08 -12.56
CA GLU A 329 13.92 1.04 -12.81
C GLU A 329 13.56 1.84 -11.56
N TYR A 330 13.53 1.21 -10.39
CA TYR A 330 13.35 1.94 -9.14
C TYR A 330 14.53 2.88 -8.83
N LYS A 331 15.75 2.48 -9.17
CA LYS A 331 16.93 3.35 -9.06
C LYS A 331 16.81 4.57 -10.00
N LYS A 332 16.46 4.36 -11.27
CA LYS A 332 16.20 5.43 -12.25
C LYS A 332 15.10 6.37 -11.75
N ARG A 333 14.01 5.82 -11.20
CA ARG A 333 12.95 6.60 -10.54
C ARG A 333 13.50 7.46 -9.42
N LYS A 334 14.29 6.88 -8.51
CA LYS A 334 14.91 7.61 -7.40
C LYS A 334 15.76 8.78 -7.89
N GLU A 335 16.54 8.58 -8.94
CA GLU A 335 17.45 9.60 -9.47
C GLU A 335 16.72 10.72 -10.22
N ASN A 336 15.64 10.39 -10.95
CA ASN A 336 15.07 11.30 -11.95
C ASN A 336 13.65 11.81 -11.63
N ILE A 337 12.89 11.11 -10.77
CA ILE A 337 11.47 11.37 -10.54
C ILE A 337 11.23 11.72 -9.07
N ASP A 338 11.62 10.83 -8.17
CA ASP A 338 11.36 10.95 -6.75
C ASP A 338 12.59 10.59 -5.91
N PRO A 339 13.40 11.58 -5.49
CA PRO A 339 14.59 11.34 -4.68
C PRO A 339 14.30 10.66 -3.33
N THR A 340 13.04 10.69 -2.85
CA THR A 340 12.65 10.03 -1.60
C THR A 340 12.34 8.55 -1.74
N THR A 341 12.34 8.01 -2.98
CA THR A 341 12.04 6.60 -3.25
C THR A 341 13.00 5.67 -2.50
N GLN A 342 12.41 4.76 -1.73
CA GLN A 342 13.05 3.68 -0.99
C GLN A 342 12.18 2.43 -1.11
N ILE A 343 12.74 1.23 -0.94
CA ILE A 343 11.99 -0.04 -1.15
C ILE A 343 11.95 -0.88 0.14
N ILE A 344 10.77 -1.43 0.42
CA ILE A 344 10.55 -2.64 1.23
C ILE A 344 10.56 -3.83 0.26
N LEU A 345 11.58 -4.68 0.34
CA LEU A 345 11.74 -5.84 -0.54
C LEU A 345 11.38 -7.13 0.21
N ARG A 346 10.61 -8.01 -0.42
CA ARG A 346 10.24 -9.32 0.14
C ARG A 346 10.45 -10.42 -0.91
N PHE A 347 11.11 -11.50 -0.52
CA PHE A 347 11.19 -12.75 -1.29
C PHE A 347 10.35 -13.82 -0.60
N TYR A 348 9.64 -14.65 -1.36
CA TYR A 348 8.82 -15.77 -0.87
C TYR A 348 8.45 -16.71 -2.00
N TYR A 349 7.80 -17.85 -1.74
CA TYR A 349 7.55 -18.86 -2.78
C TYR A 349 6.08 -18.95 -3.21
N ASP A 350 5.13 -18.78 -2.29
CA ASP A 350 3.72 -19.03 -2.57
C ASP A 350 2.94 -17.77 -3.01
N GLY A 351 1.68 -17.97 -3.42
CA GLY A 351 0.77 -16.94 -3.90
C GLY A 351 -0.63 -17.50 -4.07
N SER A 352 -1.64 -16.64 -4.26
CA SER A 352 -3.05 -17.07 -4.38
C SER A 352 -3.35 -17.76 -5.71
N ASN A 353 -2.44 -17.66 -6.69
CA ASN A 353 -2.57 -18.07 -8.08
C ASN A 353 -1.80 -19.37 -8.42
N ASN A 354 -1.84 -20.35 -7.51
CA ASN A 354 -1.04 -21.57 -7.57
C ASN A 354 -1.85 -22.85 -7.84
N CYS A 355 -2.80 -22.79 -8.77
CA CYS A 355 -3.58 -23.96 -9.18
C CYS A 355 -2.67 -25.11 -9.64
N LYS A 356 -2.94 -26.34 -9.24
CA LYS A 356 -2.24 -27.56 -9.69
C LYS A 356 -2.62 -27.89 -11.14
N THR A 357 -1.73 -28.57 -11.86
CA THR A 357 -2.01 -29.04 -13.24
C THR A 357 -1.96 -30.55 -13.38
N ASN A 358 -2.62 -31.06 -14.42
CA ASN A 358 -2.45 -32.41 -14.89
C ASN A 358 -1.08 -32.56 -15.60
N GLY A 359 -0.27 -33.54 -15.19
CA GLY A 359 1.07 -33.76 -15.76
C GLY A 359 1.08 -34.16 -17.25
N SER A 360 -0.04 -34.64 -17.79
CA SER A 360 -0.17 -35.12 -19.16
C SER A 360 -0.85 -34.15 -20.13
N SER A 361 -1.49 -33.08 -19.64
CA SER A 361 -2.16 -32.07 -20.49
C SER A 361 -1.84 -30.61 -20.12
N PHE A 362 -1.25 -30.38 -18.96
CA PHE A 362 -1.01 -29.08 -18.33
C PHE A 362 -2.28 -28.32 -17.93
N ASP A 363 -3.46 -28.88 -18.17
CA ASP A 363 -4.73 -28.30 -17.75
C ASP A 363 -4.81 -28.16 -16.22
N PRO A 364 -5.47 -27.11 -15.70
CA PRO A 364 -5.70 -26.96 -14.27
C PRO A 364 -6.57 -28.10 -13.73
N ILE A 365 -6.23 -28.59 -12.55
CA ILE A 365 -7.06 -29.55 -11.83
C ILE A 365 -8.18 -28.77 -11.14
N LEU A 366 -9.42 -29.06 -11.53
CA LEU A 366 -10.61 -28.51 -10.89
C LEU A 366 -11.15 -29.50 -9.85
N ALA A 367 -11.59 -29.00 -8.70
CA ALA A 367 -12.24 -29.79 -7.67
C ALA A 367 -13.57 -30.35 -8.20
N SER A 368 -13.85 -31.63 -7.95
CA SER A 368 -15.18 -32.21 -8.23
C SER A 368 -16.19 -31.75 -7.18
N GLU A 369 -17.46 -31.55 -7.56
CA GLU A 369 -18.58 -31.13 -6.69
C GLU A 369 -18.87 -32.01 -5.44
N ASN A 370 -18.03 -33.01 -5.13
CA ASN A 370 -18.27 -33.98 -4.05
C ASN A 370 -17.14 -34.10 -2.99
N ASP A 371 -16.09 -33.28 -3.04
CA ASP A 371 -15.09 -33.26 -1.97
C ASP A 371 -15.39 -32.10 -1.00
N ASP A 372 -16.46 -32.27 -0.21
CA ASP A 372 -16.65 -31.58 1.07
C ASP A 372 -15.60 -32.11 2.08
N ASP A 373 -14.32 -31.86 1.82
CA ASP A 373 -13.25 -32.06 2.80
C ASP A 373 -12.75 -30.69 3.27
N ASP A 374 -13.34 -30.25 4.38
CA ASP A 374 -12.75 -29.49 5.47
C ASP A 374 -11.76 -28.36 5.11
N TYR A 375 -12.14 -27.44 4.23
CA TYR A 375 -11.56 -26.09 4.28
C TYR A 375 -12.20 -25.32 5.44
N THR A 376 -11.82 -25.66 6.67
CA THR A 376 -11.88 -24.69 7.77
C THR A 376 -10.76 -23.67 7.58
N ASP A 377 -10.90 -22.81 6.57
CA ASP A 377 -10.27 -21.50 6.59
C ASP A 377 -11.35 -20.47 6.90
N ASN A 378 -11.90 -20.60 8.12
CA ASN A 378 -12.67 -19.55 8.80
C ASN A 378 -11.70 -18.44 9.24
N GLU A 379 -10.92 -17.90 8.32
CA GLU A 379 -10.31 -16.58 8.47
C GLU A 379 -11.08 -15.65 7.53
N SER A 380 -12.09 -15.03 8.13
CA SER A 380 -12.93 -14.00 7.56
C SER A 380 -12.18 -13.05 6.65
N ASP A 381 -12.72 -12.89 5.43
CA ASP A 381 -12.64 -11.74 4.54
C ASP A 381 -11.94 -10.51 5.13
N ASN A 382 -10.62 -10.46 4.91
CA ASN A 382 -9.71 -9.30 4.86
C ASN A 382 -8.29 -9.86 5.09
N LYS A 383 -7.82 -10.73 4.19
CA LYS A 383 -6.43 -11.16 4.10
C LYS A 383 -5.76 -10.39 2.97
N PHE A 384 -4.52 -9.97 3.22
CA PHE A 384 -3.58 -9.30 2.32
C PHE A 384 -4.02 -9.16 0.85
N SER A 385 -4.33 -7.94 0.41
CA SER A 385 -4.47 -7.63 -1.02
C SER A 385 -3.21 -6.93 -1.52
N GLN A 386 -2.08 -7.64 -1.51
CA GLN A 386 -1.08 -7.38 -2.54
C GLN A 386 -1.79 -7.37 -3.88
N LEU A 387 -1.48 -6.41 -4.76
CA LEU A 387 -2.06 -6.36 -6.09
C LEU A 387 -1.46 -7.50 -6.94
N ASP A 388 -1.92 -8.72 -6.68
CA ASP A 388 -1.71 -9.92 -7.48
C ASP A 388 -2.81 -10.00 -8.55
N ASN A 389 -2.90 -8.95 -9.34
CA ASN A 389 -3.90 -8.86 -10.39
C ASN A 389 -3.38 -9.59 -11.61
N GLY A 390 -3.25 -10.93 -11.55
CA GLY A 390 -2.85 -11.83 -12.65
C GLY A 390 -3.60 -11.67 -13.99
N HIS A 391 -4.41 -10.62 -14.14
CA HIS A 391 -5.00 -10.07 -15.35
C HIS A 391 -4.74 -8.56 -15.46
N LEU A 392 -3.47 -8.13 -15.31
CA LEU A 392 -3.06 -6.75 -15.60
C LEU A 392 -3.38 -6.42 -17.05
N TYR A 393 -4.05 -5.28 -17.24
CA TYR A 393 -4.19 -4.67 -18.55
C TYR A 393 -2.85 -4.05 -18.91
N VAL A 394 -2.02 -4.82 -19.61
CA VAL A 394 -0.87 -4.28 -20.33
C VAL A 394 -1.35 -3.47 -21.53
N ASP A 395 -0.77 -2.30 -21.72
CA ASP A 395 -0.93 -1.53 -22.94
C ASP A 395 0.28 -1.71 -23.88
N TYR A 396 0.21 -1.11 -25.07
CA TYR A 396 1.30 -1.21 -26.03
C TYR A 396 2.57 -0.46 -25.59
N GLU A 397 2.42 0.59 -24.77
CA GLU A 397 3.56 1.35 -24.26
C GLU A 397 4.36 0.52 -23.25
N ASP A 398 3.71 -0.33 -22.45
CA ASP A 398 4.39 -1.28 -21.56
C ASP A 398 5.34 -2.21 -22.34
N PHE A 399 4.89 -2.78 -23.48
CA PHE A 399 5.73 -3.64 -24.32
C PHE A 399 6.88 -2.87 -24.99
N GLU A 400 6.60 -1.68 -25.53
CA GLU A 400 7.64 -0.84 -26.14
C GLU A 400 8.69 -0.41 -25.12
N TYR A 401 8.26 -0.05 -23.91
CA TYR A 401 9.16 0.35 -22.84
C TYR A 401 10.08 -0.80 -22.45
N MET A 402 9.52 -1.99 -22.20
CA MET A 402 10.33 -3.16 -21.88
C MET A 402 11.31 -3.51 -23.01
N GLN A 403 10.86 -3.47 -24.27
CA GLN A 403 11.74 -3.78 -25.41
C GLN A 403 12.92 -2.81 -25.53
N ASN A 404 12.75 -1.55 -25.14
CA ASN A 404 13.77 -0.52 -25.28
C ASN A 404 14.71 -0.41 -24.07
N GLU A 405 14.19 -0.65 -22.87
CA GLU A 405 14.91 -0.38 -21.61
C GLU A 405 15.44 -1.63 -20.91
N PHE A 406 14.90 -2.82 -21.22
CA PHE A 406 15.40 -4.07 -20.65
C PHE A 406 16.74 -4.44 -21.27
N ASP A 407 17.77 -4.58 -20.44
CA ASP A 407 19.10 -4.98 -20.86
C ASP A 407 19.35 -6.46 -20.52
N PRO A 408 19.29 -7.36 -21.52
CA PRO A 408 19.51 -8.79 -21.29
C PRO A 408 20.98 -9.10 -20.96
N GLU A 409 21.91 -8.19 -21.26
CA GLU A 409 23.34 -8.33 -21.01
C GLU A 409 23.76 -7.59 -19.73
N SER A 410 22.82 -7.13 -18.89
CA SER A 410 23.16 -6.42 -17.66
C SER A 410 23.95 -7.34 -16.72
N LEU A 411 25.28 -7.26 -16.81
CA LEU A 411 26.20 -8.09 -16.05
C LEU A 411 25.99 -7.84 -14.55
N ILE A 412 25.91 -8.92 -13.78
CA ILE A 412 26.20 -8.86 -12.34
C ILE A 412 27.73 -8.69 -12.24
N ASP A 413 28.18 -7.44 -12.35
CA ASP A 413 29.57 -7.02 -12.59
C ASP A 413 30.50 -7.19 -11.35
N ASP A 414 30.26 -8.21 -10.52
CA ASP A 414 31.07 -8.45 -9.32
C ASP A 414 31.82 -9.78 -9.44
N ASP A 415 33.14 -9.72 -9.46
CA ASP A 415 34.08 -10.86 -9.32
C ASP A 415 33.84 -11.71 -8.04
N SER A 416 32.85 -11.33 -7.22
CA SER A 416 32.39 -12.03 -6.02
C SER A 416 31.24 -13.02 -6.25
N VAL A 417 30.60 -13.01 -7.42
CA VAL A 417 29.60 -14.03 -7.75
C VAL A 417 30.35 -15.27 -8.22
N GLU A 418 30.61 -16.20 -7.30
CA GLU A 418 30.63 -17.61 -7.66
C GLU A 418 29.21 -17.93 -8.15
N ILE A 419 28.92 -17.60 -9.41
CA ILE A 419 27.79 -18.17 -10.14
C ILE A 419 28.17 -19.64 -10.29
N MET A 420 27.92 -20.43 -9.24
CA MET A 420 27.87 -21.88 -9.36
C MET A 420 26.50 -22.29 -9.91
N ALA A 421 25.94 -21.52 -10.85
CA ALA A 421 24.97 -22.09 -11.76
C ALA A 421 25.77 -23.12 -12.55
N ASP A 422 25.40 -24.40 -12.41
CA ASP A 422 26.00 -25.46 -13.18
C ASP A 422 25.80 -25.11 -14.66
N SER A 423 26.86 -24.65 -15.34
CA SER A 423 26.80 -24.11 -16.71
C SER A 423 26.37 -25.14 -17.76
N ASP A 424 26.13 -26.38 -17.32
CA ASP A 424 25.76 -27.52 -18.12
C ASP A 424 24.24 -27.80 -18.14
N GLU A 425 23.43 -27.15 -17.29
CA GLU A 425 21.97 -27.31 -17.32
C GLU A 425 21.34 -26.31 -18.31
N LYS A 426 20.92 -26.81 -19.48
CA LYS A 426 20.18 -26.02 -20.48
C LYS A 426 18.93 -25.39 -19.86
N GLU A 427 18.65 -24.14 -20.25
CA GLU A 427 17.44 -23.42 -19.84
C GLU A 427 16.18 -24.26 -20.09
N PRO A 428 15.22 -24.24 -19.16
CA PRO A 428 13.98 -24.95 -19.32
C PRO A 428 13.21 -24.38 -20.53
N GLU A 429 12.56 -25.28 -21.26
CA GLU A 429 11.76 -24.89 -22.42
C GLU A 429 10.28 -24.79 -22.03
N ILE A 430 9.56 -23.92 -22.74
CA ILE A 430 8.12 -23.79 -22.59
C ILE A 430 7.43 -24.68 -23.61
N GLY A 431 6.61 -25.62 -23.16
CA GLY A 431 5.81 -26.45 -24.05
C GLY A 431 4.32 -26.49 -23.73
N TYR A 432 3.56 -26.93 -24.72
CA TYR A 432 2.10 -26.93 -24.72
C TYR A 432 1.58 -28.05 -25.62
N PHE A 433 0.32 -28.44 -25.44
CA PHE A 433 -0.33 -29.38 -26.34
C PHE A 433 -1.09 -28.63 -27.44
N SER A 434 -0.79 -28.94 -28.71
CA SER A 434 -1.54 -28.41 -29.85
C SER A 434 -2.95 -29.00 -29.92
N ASN A 435 -3.81 -28.45 -30.78
CA ASN A 435 -5.18 -28.95 -30.97
C ASN A 435 -5.29 -30.44 -31.35
N ASP A 436 -4.25 -31.00 -31.96
CA ASP A 436 -4.16 -32.42 -32.31
C ASP A 436 -3.60 -33.28 -31.17
N ASN A 437 -3.55 -32.75 -29.94
CA ASN A 437 -2.95 -33.36 -28.75
C ASN A 437 -1.48 -33.77 -28.93
N ASN A 438 -0.72 -33.04 -29.74
CA ASN A 438 0.72 -33.24 -29.85
C ASN A 438 1.45 -32.25 -28.96
N LEU A 439 2.41 -32.72 -28.15
CA LEU A 439 3.30 -31.84 -27.41
C LEU A 439 4.14 -31.00 -28.40
N LYS A 440 4.19 -29.71 -28.14
CA LYS A 440 4.96 -28.70 -28.87
C LYS A 440 5.79 -27.90 -27.87
N ILE A 441 6.90 -27.35 -28.36
CA ILE A 441 7.77 -26.44 -27.61
C ILE A 441 7.77 -25.10 -28.35
N PHE A 442 7.66 -23.99 -27.63
CA PHE A 442 7.83 -22.67 -28.23
C PHE A 442 9.28 -22.47 -28.67
N ASN A 443 9.45 -21.99 -29.90
CA ASN A 443 10.73 -21.43 -30.29
C ASN A 443 10.77 -19.97 -29.81
N LEU A 444 11.64 -19.67 -28.85
CA LEU A 444 11.82 -18.32 -28.29
C LEU A 444 12.99 -17.55 -28.93
N GLU A 445 13.74 -18.16 -29.84
CA GLU A 445 14.89 -17.52 -30.47
C GLU A 445 14.46 -16.37 -31.40
N ASN A 446 15.09 -15.20 -31.25
CA ASN A 446 14.88 -13.99 -32.08
C ASN A 446 13.46 -13.41 -32.05
N HIS A 447 12.71 -13.63 -30.98
CA HIS A 447 11.37 -13.06 -30.79
C HIS A 447 11.41 -11.71 -30.06
N GLY A 448 10.58 -10.76 -30.50
CA GLY A 448 10.37 -9.51 -29.76
C GLY A 448 9.54 -9.72 -28.49
N VAL A 449 9.52 -8.72 -27.60
CA VAL A 449 8.74 -8.78 -26.35
C VAL A 449 7.26 -9.03 -26.67
N GLY A 450 6.68 -10.06 -26.06
CA GLY A 450 5.31 -10.49 -26.30
C GLY A 450 5.06 -11.12 -27.69
N GLU A 451 6.06 -11.67 -28.36
CA GLU A 451 5.92 -12.29 -29.69
C GLU A 451 6.18 -13.79 -29.66
N LEU A 452 5.32 -14.56 -30.33
CA LEU A 452 5.43 -16.02 -30.45
C LEU A 452 4.95 -16.49 -31.82
N ASN A 453 5.61 -17.51 -32.36
CA ASN A 453 5.18 -18.21 -33.57
C ASN A 453 4.27 -19.40 -33.23
N LEU A 454 2.99 -19.30 -33.57
CA LEU A 454 1.99 -20.36 -33.36
C LEU A 454 1.39 -20.83 -34.70
N SER A 455 0.89 -22.07 -34.73
CA SER A 455 0.12 -22.58 -35.87
C SER A 455 -1.17 -21.77 -36.09
N GLU A 456 -1.70 -21.75 -37.31
CA GLU A 456 -2.95 -21.02 -37.60
C GLU A 456 -4.12 -21.49 -36.73
N ASP A 457 -4.18 -22.77 -36.40
CA ASP A 457 -5.29 -23.33 -35.61
C ASP A 457 -5.15 -23.02 -34.11
N ASP A 458 -3.93 -23.00 -33.58
CA ASP A 458 -3.66 -22.52 -32.21
C ASP A 458 -3.97 -21.01 -32.10
N GLN A 459 -3.65 -20.21 -33.13
CA GLN A 459 -4.01 -18.79 -33.18
C GLN A 459 -5.52 -18.56 -33.24
N LYS A 460 -6.26 -19.35 -34.05
CA LYS A 460 -7.72 -19.27 -34.10
C LYS A 460 -8.34 -19.60 -32.74
N LYS A 461 -7.81 -20.62 -32.06
CA LYS A 461 -8.23 -21.02 -30.71
C LYS A 461 -8.05 -19.90 -29.69
N LEU A 462 -6.86 -19.29 -29.62
CA LEU A 462 -6.61 -18.14 -28.75
C LEU A 462 -7.50 -16.94 -29.12
N SER A 463 -7.68 -16.67 -30.43
CA SER A 463 -8.53 -15.58 -30.89
C SER A 463 -10.01 -15.77 -30.51
N TYR A 464 -10.52 -17.01 -30.56
CA TYR A 464 -11.88 -17.33 -30.13
C TYR A 464 -12.05 -17.09 -28.62
N LYS A 465 -11.05 -17.48 -27.83
CA LYS A 465 -11.08 -17.36 -26.37
C LYS A 465 -11.14 -15.91 -25.88
N ASN A 466 -10.69 -14.94 -26.68
CA ASN A 466 -10.71 -13.51 -26.31
C ASN A 466 -12.08 -12.98 -25.83
N LYS A 467 -13.20 -13.63 -26.17
CA LYS A 467 -14.52 -13.28 -25.63
C LYS A 467 -14.59 -13.34 -24.09
N TYR A 468 -13.81 -14.22 -23.46
CA TYR A 468 -13.76 -14.38 -21.99
C TYR A 468 -12.83 -13.40 -21.28
N PHE A 469 -12.10 -12.57 -22.04
CA PHE A 469 -11.23 -11.53 -21.48
C PHE A 469 -11.95 -10.18 -21.31
N ASP A 470 -13.26 -10.15 -21.61
CA ASP A 470 -14.11 -9.01 -21.24
C ASP A 470 -14.22 -8.90 -19.71
N GLN A 471 -14.13 -7.67 -19.18
CA GLN A 471 -14.15 -7.41 -17.74
C GLN A 471 -15.44 -7.89 -17.05
N SER A 472 -16.53 -8.12 -17.80
CA SER A 472 -17.78 -8.70 -17.28
C SER A 472 -17.61 -10.13 -16.75
N TYR A 473 -16.63 -10.89 -17.24
CA TYR A 473 -16.30 -12.22 -16.75
C TYR A 473 -15.42 -12.21 -15.50
N TYR A 474 -15.04 -11.03 -14.99
CA TYR A 474 -14.18 -10.91 -13.81
C TYR A 474 -14.92 -10.25 -12.65
N ASN A 475 -14.85 -10.86 -11.48
CA ASN A 475 -15.47 -10.34 -10.27
C ASN A 475 -14.76 -9.07 -9.75
N GLU A 476 -15.17 -8.55 -8.60
CA GLU A 476 -14.55 -7.36 -7.98
C GLU A 476 -13.09 -7.55 -7.55
N ASN A 477 -12.66 -8.80 -7.37
CA ASN A 477 -11.27 -9.20 -7.08
C ASN A 477 -10.46 -9.48 -8.35
N ASN A 478 -11.03 -9.22 -9.53
CA ASN A 478 -10.49 -9.57 -10.84
C ASN A 478 -10.28 -11.09 -11.03
N GLU A 479 -11.07 -11.93 -10.38
CA GLU A 479 -11.04 -13.38 -10.59
C GLU A 479 -12.03 -13.76 -11.68
N LEU A 480 -11.61 -14.65 -12.58
CA LEU A 480 -12.44 -15.15 -13.66
C LEU A 480 -13.62 -15.95 -13.09
N THR A 481 -14.83 -15.50 -13.38
CA THR A 481 -16.10 -16.10 -12.98
C THR A 481 -16.84 -16.58 -14.22
N LEU A 482 -16.96 -17.90 -14.36
CA LEU A 482 -17.61 -18.57 -15.48
C LEU A 482 -18.66 -19.54 -14.95
N THR A 483 -19.75 -19.73 -15.68
CA THR A 483 -20.61 -20.91 -15.47
C THR A 483 -19.86 -22.19 -15.80
N ASP A 484 -20.33 -23.36 -15.36
CA ASP A 484 -19.64 -24.63 -15.65
C ASP A 484 -19.52 -24.92 -17.15
N GLU A 485 -20.53 -24.54 -17.94
CA GLU A 485 -20.51 -24.67 -19.39
C GLU A 485 -19.48 -23.74 -20.02
N GLU A 486 -19.42 -22.49 -19.56
CA GLU A 486 -18.42 -21.52 -20.00
C GLU A 486 -17.01 -21.90 -19.56
N MET A 487 -16.83 -22.47 -18.36
CA MET A 487 -15.55 -22.98 -17.88
C MET A 487 -15.08 -24.14 -18.75
N LYS A 488 -15.95 -25.07 -19.11
CA LYS A 488 -15.61 -26.16 -20.05
C LYS A 488 -15.24 -25.62 -21.43
N ASP A 489 -15.96 -24.64 -21.96
CA ASP A 489 -15.61 -24.00 -23.24
C ASP A 489 -14.29 -23.22 -23.12
N TYR A 490 -14.08 -22.51 -22.01
CA TYR A 490 -12.85 -21.78 -21.72
C TYR A 490 -11.65 -22.72 -21.73
N LEU A 491 -11.68 -23.79 -20.92
CA LEU A 491 -10.59 -24.76 -20.82
C LEU A 491 -10.31 -25.42 -22.18
N ARG A 492 -11.36 -25.85 -22.90
CA ARG A 492 -11.22 -26.45 -24.24
C ARG A 492 -10.50 -25.52 -25.23
N ASN A 493 -10.73 -24.21 -25.12
CA ASN A 493 -10.14 -23.19 -25.99
C ASN A 493 -8.89 -22.52 -25.38
N SER A 494 -8.36 -23.06 -24.28
CA SER A 494 -7.13 -22.59 -23.64
C SER A 494 -5.88 -23.26 -24.20
N ILE A 495 -4.75 -22.57 -24.13
CA ILE A 495 -3.44 -23.19 -24.28
C ILE A 495 -2.77 -23.10 -22.91
N PHE A 496 -2.80 -24.21 -22.18
CA PHE A 496 -2.02 -24.35 -20.95
C PHE A 496 -0.60 -24.82 -21.29
N ILE A 497 0.34 -24.33 -20.50
CA ILE A 497 1.76 -24.50 -20.77
C ILE A 497 2.47 -25.12 -19.56
N ASN A 498 3.58 -25.80 -19.85
CA ASN A 498 4.59 -26.17 -18.88
C ASN A 498 5.85 -25.38 -19.20
N VAL A 499 6.33 -24.58 -18.25
CA VAL A 499 7.51 -23.72 -18.41
C VAL A 499 8.81 -24.38 -17.98
N ASN A 500 8.74 -25.59 -17.42
CA ASN A 500 9.87 -26.32 -16.84
C ASN A 500 10.19 -27.61 -17.63
N LEU A 501 9.96 -27.63 -18.95
CA LEU A 501 10.26 -28.82 -19.74
C LEU A 501 11.76 -28.98 -19.96
N ASN A 502 12.29 -30.14 -19.60
CA ASN A 502 13.67 -30.50 -19.89
C ASN A 502 13.73 -31.34 -21.18
N LYS A 503 13.91 -30.67 -22.32
CA LYS A 503 14.01 -31.31 -23.64
C LYS A 503 15.15 -32.33 -23.71
N THR A 504 16.28 -32.08 -23.06
CA THR A 504 17.40 -33.03 -23.03
C THR A 504 16.99 -34.35 -22.36
N LYS A 505 16.33 -34.30 -21.19
CA LYS A 505 15.81 -35.50 -20.52
C LYS A 505 14.74 -36.21 -21.36
N LEU A 506 13.86 -35.44 -22.02
CA LEU A 506 12.86 -35.99 -22.96
C LEU A 506 13.52 -36.76 -24.11
N LEU A 507 14.65 -36.25 -24.64
CA LEU A 507 15.40 -36.91 -25.70
C LEU A 507 16.17 -38.15 -25.19
N GLU A 508 16.82 -38.05 -24.02
CA GLU A 508 17.61 -39.14 -23.42
C GLU A 508 16.78 -40.35 -22.99
N GLN A 509 15.60 -40.12 -22.39
CA GLN A 509 14.70 -41.20 -21.96
C GLN A 509 14.18 -41.99 -23.15
N ASN A 510 13.89 -41.32 -24.27
CA ASN A 510 13.47 -41.94 -25.52
C ASN A 510 14.59 -42.73 -26.23
N GLN A 511 15.85 -42.34 -26.05
CA GLN A 511 16.99 -43.10 -26.60
C GLN A 511 17.23 -44.43 -25.87
N LYS A 512 16.81 -44.56 -24.60
CA LYS A 512 16.96 -45.80 -23.81
C LYS A 512 16.00 -46.93 -24.25
N SER A 513 15.05 -46.68 -25.16
CA SER A 513 14.02 -47.66 -25.55
C SER A 513 14.28 -48.49 -26.83
N ASN A 514 15.21 -48.11 -27.72
CA ASN A 514 15.99 -48.94 -28.68
C ASN A 514 16.45 -48.14 -29.94
N ARG A 515 17.77 -48.20 -30.21
CA ARG A 515 18.53 -47.97 -31.47
C ARG A 515 17.87 -47.20 -32.63
N ALA A 516 18.07 -45.88 -32.65
CA ALA A 516 18.41 -45.00 -33.79
C ALA A 516 18.43 -43.54 -33.27
N THR A 517 19.09 -42.60 -33.97
CA THR A 517 18.87 -41.16 -33.78
C THR A 517 17.41 -40.86 -34.11
N ILE A 518 16.55 -40.82 -33.08
CA ILE A 518 15.15 -40.46 -33.21
C ILE A 518 15.09 -38.96 -33.51
N ASP A 519 14.28 -38.58 -34.50
CA ASP A 519 14.01 -37.19 -34.85
C ASP A 519 13.45 -36.42 -33.63
N GLU A 520 13.98 -35.23 -33.34
CA GLU A 520 13.59 -34.45 -32.16
C GLU A 520 12.08 -34.22 -32.09
N SER A 521 11.43 -33.99 -33.24
CA SER A 521 9.98 -33.78 -33.30
C SER A 521 9.20 -35.04 -32.92
N PHE A 522 9.74 -36.22 -33.20
CA PHE A 522 9.14 -37.50 -32.82
C PHE A 522 9.30 -37.77 -31.32
N ALA A 523 10.46 -37.45 -30.73
CA ALA A 523 10.69 -37.63 -29.30
C ALA A 523 9.78 -36.72 -28.46
N VAL A 524 9.64 -35.45 -28.86
CA VAL A 524 8.73 -34.51 -28.20
C VAL A 524 7.28 -34.97 -28.33
N LYS A 525 6.86 -35.40 -29.52
CA LYS A 525 5.47 -35.85 -29.77
C LYS A 525 5.07 -37.07 -28.93
N ASN A 526 6.00 -37.94 -28.56
CA ASN A 526 5.73 -39.20 -27.84
C ASN A 526 6.13 -39.15 -26.35
N ALA A 527 6.34 -37.97 -25.78
CA ALA A 527 6.63 -37.82 -24.36
C ALA A 527 5.51 -38.44 -23.49
N THR A 528 5.91 -39.26 -22.51
CA THR A 528 4.98 -39.86 -21.53
C THR A 528 4.76 -38.91 -20.35
N GLU A 529 3.69 -39.15 -19.58
CA GLU A 529 3.43 -38.42 -18.33
C GLU A 529 4.63 -38.47 -17.38
N LYS A 530 5.35 -39.59 -17.32
CA LYS A 530 6.58 -39.74 -16.53
C LYS A 530 7.72 -38.85 -17.03
N ASP A 531 7.81 -38.64 -18.34
CA ASP A 531 8.85 -37.80 -18.94
C ASP A 531 8.55 -36.30 -18.66
N LEU A 532 7.26 -35.96 -18.53
CA LEU A 532 6.77 -34.63 -18.15
C LEU A 532 6.77 -34.38 -16.64
N SER A 533 6.79 -35.43 -15.80
CA SER A 533 6.59 -35.34 -14.35
C SER A 533 7.88 -35.12 -13.52
N ASN A 534 8.84 -34.32 -13.99
CA ASN A 534 10.12 -34.14 -13.29
C ASN A 534 10.18 -32.92 -12.34
N SER A 535 9.24 -31.98 -12.43
CA SER A 535 9.10 -30.84 -11.53
C SER A 535 8.12 -31.17 -10.41
N ARG A 536 8.48 -30.88 -9.15
CA ARG A 536 7.59 -31.13 -8.00
C ARG A 536 6.41 -30.18 -7.93
N ILE A 537 6.55 -29.00 -8.54
CA ILE A 537 5.55 -27.92 -8.52
C ILE A 537 5.24 -27.52 -9.96
N ASN A 538 4.06 -27.88 -10.43
CA ASN A 538 3.52 -27.41 -11.72
C ASN A 538 2.28 -26.56 -11.45
N THR A 539 2.48 -25.25 -11.32
CA THR A 539 1.37 -24.30 -11.27
C THR A 539 0.79 -24.11 -12.66
N ALA A 540 -0.53 -23.99 -12.73
CA ALA A 540 -1.24 -23.81 -13.98
C ALA A 540 -0.88 -22.47 -14.58
N LYS A 541 -0.34 -22.50 -15.79
CA LYS A 541 0.03 -21.31 -16.57
C LYS A 541 -0.63 -21.38 -17.92
N GLU A 542 -1.08 -20.23 -18.38
CA GLU A 542 -1.89 -20.10 -19.57
C GLU A 542 -1.30 -19.07 -20.51
N LEU A 543 -1.22 -19.42 -21.79
CA LEU A 543 -0.90 -18.48 -22.85
C LEU A 543 -2.16 -17.72 -23.31
N LYS A 544 -2.10 -16.39 -23.28
CA LYS A 544 -3.16 -15.48 -23.74
C LYS A 544 -2.65 -14.62 -24.89
N GLN A 545 -3.51 -14.41 -25.88
CA GLN A 545 -3.29 -13.42 -26.92
C GLN A 545 -4.00 -12.12 -26.54
N ILE A 546 -3.25 -11.02 -26.44
CA ILE A 546 -3.77 -9.69 -26.16
C ILE A 546 -3.84 -8.90 -27.45
N SER A 547 -5.02 -8.29 -27.66
CA SER A 547 -5.34 -7.47 -28.81
C SER A 547 -5.21 -5.98 -28.45
N LEU A 548 -4.12 -5.34 -28.85
CA LEU A 548 -3.83 -3.94 -28.56
C LEU A 548 -4.17 -3.04 -29.75
N LYS A 549 -4.72 -1.86 -29.46
CA LYS A 549 -4.97 -0.83 -30.47
C LYS A 549 -3.87 0.22 -30.37
N VAL A 550 -3.11 0.37 -31.44
CA VAL A 550 -1.97 1.29 -31.50
C VAL A 550 -2.29 2.42 -32.45
N CYS A 551 -2.05 3.65 -32.01
CA CYS A 551 -2.22 4.80 -32.87
C CYS A 551 -1.07 4.89 -33.88
N VAL A 552 -1.36 4.64 -35.15
CA VAL A 552 -0.36 4.75 -36.24
C VAL A 552 -0.37 6.12 -36.91
N GLN A 553 -1.41 6.93 -36.66
CA GLN A 553 -1.48 8.30 -37.16
C GLN A 553 -2.24 9.18 -36.18
N LYS A 554 -1.54 10.13 -35.56
CA LYS A 554 -2.12 11.19 -34.73
C LYS A 554 -2.60 12.35 -35.60
N SER A 555 -3.58 13.11 -35.12
CA SER A 555 -4.11 14.27 -35.84
C SER A 555 -3.02 15.33 -36.01
N THR A 556 -3.01 15.99 -37.18
CA THR A 556 -2.11 17.11 -37.46
C THR A 556 -2.49 18.38 -36.71
N THR A 557 -3.71 18.45 -36.18
CA THR A 557 -4.23 19.60 -35.40
C THR A 557 -4.23 19.37 -33.90
N ASP A 558 -4.25 18.11 -33.44
CA ASP A 558 -4.23 17.74 -32.02
C ASP A 558 -3.53 16.39 -31.84
N SER A 559 -2.30 16.43 -31.30
CA SER A 559 -1.48 15.23 -31.07
C SER A 559 -2.07 14.23 -30.07
N SER A 560 -3.10 14.60 -29.31
CA SER A 560 -3.83 13.68 -28.41
C SER A 560 -4.89 12.84 -29.13
N VAL A 561 -5.28 13.23 -30.35
CA VAL A 561 -6.32 12.56 -31.13
C VAL A 561 -5.70 11.55 -32.08
N CYS A 562 -6.09 10.27 -31.94
CA CYS A 562 -5.74 9.26 -32.91
C CYS A 562 -6.70 9.28 -34.11
N VAL A 563 -6.16 9.42 -35.32
CA VAL A 563 -6.94 9.43 -36.57
C VAL A 563 -6.93 8.05 -37.23
N LYS A 564 -5.90 7.24 -36.98
CA LYS A 564 -5.79 5.88 -37.50
C LYS A 564 -5.18 4.94 -36.47
N GLU A 565 -5.90 3.88 -36.15
CA GLU A 565 -5.46 2.81 -35.28
C GLU A 565 -5.10 1.56 -36.07
N LYS A 566 -4.12 0.81 -35.59
CA LYS A 566 -3.78 -0.54 -36.06
C LYS A 566 -3.96 -1.50 -34.88
N LYS A 567 -4.58 -2.65 -35.15
CA LYS A 567 -4.65 -3.73 -34.18
C LYS A 567 -3.34 -4.53 -34.24
N ILE A 568 -2.67 -4.66 -33.10
CA ILE A 568 -1.47 -5.48 -32.92
C ILE A 568 -1.80 -6.56 -31.89
N SER A 569 -1.31 -7.77 -32.14
CA SER A 569 -1.45 -8.88 -31.19
C SER A 569 -0.13 -9.09 -30.47
N LYS A 570 -0.19 -9.24 -29.15
CA LYS A 570 0.93 -9.68 -28.30
C LYS A 570 0.51 -10.92 -27.53
N PHE A 571 1.47 -11.69 -27.03
CA PHE A 571 1.25 -12.89 -26.24
C PHE A 571 1.75 -12.68 -24.82
N CYS A 572 1.02 -13.27 -23.88
CA CYS A 572 1.31 -13.18 -22.45
C CYS A 572 1.10 -14.53 -21.79
N ILE A 573 1.98 -14.88 -20.87
CA ILE A 573 1.85 -16.00 -19.96
C ILE A 573 1.29 -15.47 -18.65
N TYR A 574 0.23 -16.11 -18.16
CA TYR A 574 -0.40 -15.78 -16.89
C TYR A 574 -0.49 -17.02 -16.01
N GLN A 575 -0.31 -16.85 -14.70
CA GLN A 575 -0.74 -17.86 -13.75
C GLN A 575 -2.27 -17.98 -13.79
N PHE A 576 -2.77 -19.19 -13.98
CA PHE A 576 -4.20 -19.47 -13.99
C PHE A 576 -4.70 -19.54 -12.54
N THR A 577 -5.79 -18.83 -12.28
CA THR A 577 -6.46 -18.81 -10.99
C THR A 577 -7.96 -18.92 -11.18
N SER A 578 -8.60 -19.75 -10.35
CA SER A 578 -10.06 -19.90 -10.30
C SER A 578 -10.44 -20.42 -8.92
N SER A 579 -11.61 -20.01 -8.42
CA SER A 579 -12.15 -20.48 -7.13
C SER A 579 -12.36 -22.00 -7.08
N GLY A 580 -12.53 -22.65 -8.23
CA GLY A 580 -12.75 -24.10 -8.32
C GLY A 580 -11.50 -24.94 -8.55
N CYS A 581 -10.30 -24.35 -8.61
CA CYS A 581 -9.07 -25.14 -8.83
C CYS A 581 -8.50 -25.71 -7.53
N VAL A 582 -7.89 -26.88 -7.60
CA VAL A 582 -7.09 -27.42 -6.50
C VAL A 582 -5.78 -26.63 -6.45
N LYS A 583 -5.48 -26.01 -5.30
CA LYS A 583 -4.29 -25.17 -5.10
C LYS A 583 -3.21 -25.91 -4.32
N TYR A 584 -1.95 -25.55 -4.53
CA TYR A 584 -0.91 -25.95 -3.60
C TYR A 584 -1.04 -25.17 -2.29
N SER A 585 -0.74 -25.80 -1.16
CA SER A 585 -0.49 -25.11 0.11
C SER A 585 0.88 -24.43 0.12
N THR A 586 1.12 -23.55 1.09
CA THR A 586 2.44 -22.93 1.30
C THR A 586 3.51 -24.01 1.47
N GLU A 587 3.22 -25.04 2.26
CA GLU A 587 4.14 -26.14 2.56
C GLU A 587 4.47 -27.01 1.35
N GLU A 588 3.58 -27.09 0.36
CA GLU A 588 3.84 -27.83 -0.88
C GLU A 588 4.68 -27.02 -1.88
N ILE A 589 4.57 -25.68 -1.89
CA ILE A 589 5.33 -24.81 -2.81
C ILE A 589 6.72 -24.47 -2.28
N GLU A 590 6.86 -24.28 -0.97
CA GLU A 590 8.16 -24.01 -0.39
C GLU A 590 9.16 -25.13 -0.72
N PRO A 591 10.45 -24.81 -0.90
CA PRO A 591 11.44 -25.82 -1.21
C PRO A 591 11.40 -26.97 -0.21
N ALA A 592 11.38 -28.21 -0.70
CA ALA A 592 11.35 -29.39 0.17
C ALA A 592 12.64 -29.56 1.01
N ASN A 593 13.71 -28.83 0.67
CA ASN A 593 14.94 -28.74 1.44
C ASN A 593 15.34 -27.28 1.64
N ILE A 594 15.51 -26.88 2.90
CA ILE A 594 16.00 -25.56 3.31
C ILE A 594 17.30 -25.13 2.61
N ASP A 595 18.15 -26.06 2.16
CA ASP A 595 19.39 -25.72 1.47
C ASP A 595 19.15 -25.02 0.13
N ILE A 596 18.01 -25.24 -0.54
CA ILE A 596 17.60 -24.46 -1.72
C ILE A 596 17.29 -23.02 -1.32
N ILE A 597 16.59 -22.81 -0.20
CA ILE A 597 16.35 -21.46 0.35
C ILE A 597 17.68 -20.76 0.65
N ILE A 598 18.65 -21.48 1.23
CA ILE A 598 19.99 -20.95 1.51
C ILE A 598 20.74 -20.58 0.22
N LYS A 599 20.60 -21.39 -0.84
CA LYS A 599 21.17 -21.07 -2.16
C LYS A 599 20.54 -19.83 -2.77
N HIS A 600 19.22 -19.71 -2.77
CA HIS A 600 18.51 -18.53 -3.28
C HIS A 600 18.93 -17.24 -2.59
N ILE A 601 19.08 -17.26 -1.25
CA ILE A 601 19.59 -16.10 -0.51
C ILE A 601 20.96 -15.66 -1.05
N LYS A 602 21.85 -16.61 -1.35
CA LYS A 602 23.18 -16.31 -1.89
C LYS A 602 23.13 -15.79 -3.32
N GLN A 603 22.30 -16.38 -4.19
CA GLN A 603 22.15 -15.95 -5.58
C GLN A 603 21.55 -14.53 -5.70
N LEU A 604 20.63 -14.18 -4.81
CA LEU A 604 19.98 -12.86 -4.80
C LEU A 604 20.82 -11.78 -4.11
N ALA A 605 21.75 -12.16 -3.22
CA ALA A 605 22.52 -11.22 -2.43
C ALA A 605 23.35 -10.20 -3.27
N PRO A 606 24.07 -10.60 -4.35
CA PRO A 606 24.77 -9.64 -5.21
C PRO A 606 23.86 -8.52 -5.74
N ILE A 607 22.67 -8.88 -6.22
CA ILE A 607 21.68 -7.93 -6.74
C ILE A 607 21.15 -7.05 -5.59
N VAL A 608 20.72 -7.64 -4.48
CA VAL A 608 20.24 -6.88 -3.31
C VAL A 608 21.29 -5.88 -2.82
N ASN A 609 22.56 -6.28 -2.78
CA ASN A 609 23.66 -5.44 -2.31
C ASN A 609 24.01 -4.31 -3.28
N LYS A 610 23.89 -4.55 -4.60
CA LYS A 610 24.02 -3.52 -5.64
C LYS A 610 23.03 -2.37 -5.43
N TYR A 611 21.84 -2.66 -4.90
CA TYR A 611 20.77 -1.67 -4.65
C TYR A 611 20.59 -1.32 -3.16
N LYS A 612 21.58 -1.52 -2.29
CA LYS A 612 21.47 -1.26 -0.84
C LYS A 612 21.12 0.18 -0.43
N ASP A 613 21.39 1.17 -1.27
CA ASP A 613 21.02 2.58 -1.03
C ASP A 613 19.58 2.88 -1.45
N LEU A 614 18.93 1.96 -2.16
CA LEU A 614 17.53 2.00 -2.55
C LEU A 614 16.67 1.12 -1.63
N ILE A 615 17.18 -0.05 -1.23
CA ILE A 615 16.48 -1.00 -0.36
C ILE A 615 16.63 -0.56 1.10
N TYR A 616 15.52 -0.08 1.67
CA TYR A 616 15.48 0.34 3.06
C TYR A 616 15.33 -0.87 3.99
N ILE A 617 14.36 -1.74 3.70
CA ILE A 617 14.01 -2.91 4.53
C ILE A 617 13.92 -4.14 3.64
N TYR A 618 14.60 -5.21 4.01
CA TYR A 618 14.21 -6.56 3.62
C TYR A 618 13.20 -7.10 4.63
N GLN A 619 12.02 -7.48 4.17
CA GLN A 619 10.91 -7.93 4.99
C GLN A 619 10.70 -9.43 4.86
N GLY A 620 10.50 -10.13 5.98
CA GLY A 620 10.22 -11.57 6.00
C GLY A 620 11.49 -12.44 6.00
N SER A 621 11.32 -13.72 5.70
CA SER A 621 12.36 -14.76 5.80
C SER A 621 12.37 -15.74 4.63
N PHE A 622 12.00 -15.33 3.42
CA PHE A 622 11.79 -16.24 2.26
C PHE A 622 10.65 -17.25 2.42
N VAL A 623 10.14 -17.47 3.63
CA VAL A 623 9.18 -18.51 3.98
C VAL A 623 7.98 -17.91 4.68
N GLY A 624 6.86 -18.63 4.65
CA GLY A 624 5.59 -18.19 5.18
C GLY A 624 4.57 -17.93 4.09
N THR A 625 3.29 -18.15 4.40
CA THR A 625 2.18 -17.79 3.51
C THR A 625 2.24 -16.32 3.09
N TYR A 626 2.26 -16.06 1.79
CA TYR A 626 2.49 -14.76 1.14
C TYR A 626 3.79 -14.05 1.56
N GLY A 627 4.75 -14.81 2.08
CA GLY A 627 5.96 -14.31 2.73
C GLY A 627 5.71 -13.60 4.06
N GLU A 628 4.51 -13.73 4.63
CA GLU A 628 4.12 -13.04 5.88
C GLU A 628 4.46 -13.84 7.14
N MET A 629 4.92 -15.09 7.02
CA MET A 629 5.32 -15.92 8.17
C MET A 629 4.14 -16.41 9.04
N HIS A 630 2.98 -16.74 8.43
CA HIS A 630 1.84 -17.43 9.09
C HIS A 630 2.05 -18.94 9.19
N HIS A 631 2.15 -19.62 8.05
CA HIS A 631 2.31 -21.08 7.93
C HIS A 631 3.48 -21.39 6.99
N SER A 632 4.28 -22.41 7.31
CA SER A 632 5.46 -22.84 6.55
C SER A 632 6.13 -24.03 7.23
N ASN A 633 6.89 -24.80 6.45
CA ASN A 633 7.74 -25.89 6.93
C ASN A 633 8.97 -25.43 7.74
N TYR A 634 9.24 -24.11 7.82
CA TYR A 634 10.54 -23.57 8.27
C TYR A 634 10.43 -22.42 9.29
N LEU A 635 9.27 -22.25 9.93
CA LEU A 635 9.04 -21.20 10.95
C LEU A 635 9.41 -21.65 12.37
N GLU A 636 9.82 -22.91 12.56
CA GLU A 636 10.46 -23.36 13.78
C GLU A 636 11.84 -22.71 13.96
N LEU A 637 12.25 -22.60 15.23
CA LEU A 637 13.33 -21.71 15.61
C LEU A 637 14.69 -22.04 14.96
N ASP A 638 15.01 -23.32 14.77
CA ASP A 638 16.29 -23.74 14.19
C ASP A 638 16.39 -23.38 12.70
N SER A 639 15.38 -23.72 11.91
CA SER A 639 15.32 -23.36 10.48
C SER A 639 15.28 -21.86 10.28
N LEU A 640 14.42 -21.16 11.03
CA LEU A 640 14.33 -19.71 10.95
C LEU A 640 15.66 -19.03 11.32
N THR A 641 16.36 -19.55 12.34
CA THR A 641 17.71 -19.07 12.69
C THR A 641 18.71 -19.34 11.56
N LYS A 642 18.68 -20.51 10.91
CA LYS A 642 19.55 -20.85 9.77
C LYS A 642 19.33 -19.88 8.59
N ILE A 643 18.07 -19.57 8.29
CA ILE A 643 17.70 -18.59 7.25
C ILE A 643 18.24 -17.21 7.58
N TYR A 644 17.95 -16.66 8.76
CA TYR A 644 18.41 -15.32 9.13
C TYR A 644 19.92 -15.22 9.28
N LYS A 645 20.62 -16.28 9.71
CA LYS A 645 22.09 -16.31 9.71
C LYS A 645 22.65 -16.19 8.30
N THR A 646 21.95 -16.74 7.31
CA THR A 646 22.35 -16.66 5.91
C THR A 646 22.06 -15.26 5.37
N ILE A 647 20.87 -14.70 5.61
CA ILE A 647 20.53 -13.32 5.22
C ILE A 647 21.52 -12.33 5.82
N ASP A 648 21.76 -12.38 7.13
CA ASP A 648 22.68 -11.46 7.82
C ASP A 648 24.12 -11.57 7.33
N LYS A 649 24.54 -12.77 6.89
CA LYS A 649 25.88 -13.00 6.34
C LYS A 649 26.05 -12.40 4.93
N TYR A 650 25.01 -12.47 4.09
CA TYR A 650 25.13 -12.17 2.66
C TYR A 650 24.52 -10.82 2.25
N PHE A 651 23.51 -10.32 2.96
CA PHE A 651 22.91 -9.01 2.67
C PHE A 651 23.67 -7.89 3.40
N ASP A 652 23.91 -6.79 2.70
CA ASP A 652 24.67 -5.64 3.21
C ASP A 652 24.08 -5.14 4.54
N PRO A 653 24.90 -4.92 5.58
CA PRO A 653 24.45 -4.50 6.91
C PRO A 653 23.75 -3.13 6.93
N SER A 654 23.80 -2.33 5.86
CA SER A 654 23.06 -1.07 5.75
C SER A 654 21.55 -1.23 5.49
N ILE A 655 21.11 -2.44 5.14
CA ILE A 655 19.70 -2.77 4.86
C ILE A 655 19.05 -3.25 6.16
N PHE A 656 17.94 -2.64 6.59
CA PHE A 656 17.20 -3.16 7.75
C PHE A 656 16.53 -4.48 7.40
N LEU A 657 16.37 -5.36 8.39
CA LEU A 657 15.61 -6.61 8.28
C LEU A 657 14.30 -6.46 9.05
N SER A 658 13.26 -7.26 8.79
CA SER A 658 12.07 -7.27 9.64
C SER A 658 11.38 -8.63 9.70
N VAL A 659 10.90 -8.99 10.89
CA VAL A 659 10.12 -10.21 11.17
C VAL A 659 8.69 -9.87 11.56
N ARG A 660 7.73 -10.77 11.28
CA ARG A 660 6.31 -10.52 11.53
C ARG A 660 5.94 -10.26 12.99
N THR A 661 6.54 -11.02 13.91
CA THR A 661 6.11 -11.00 15.31
C THR A 661 7.30 -10.81 16.24
N PRO A 662 7.11 -10.09 17.37
CA PRO A 662 8.12 -10.02 18.42
C PRO A 662 8.60 -11.39 18.92
N ARG A 663 7.75 -12.42 18.85
CA ARG A 663 8.11 -13.83 19.11
C ARG A 663 9.31 -14.27 18.27
N TYR A 664 9.23 -14.08 16.95
CA TYR A 664 10.29 -14.47 16.03
C TYR A 664 11.57 -13.69 16.33
N TYR A 665 11.45 -12.38 16.58
CA TYR A 665 12.60 -11.55 16.95
C TYR A 665 13.31 -12.12 18.17
N ARG A 666 12.59 -12.31 19.28
CA ARG A 666 13.19 -12.76 20.55
C ARG A 666 13.83 -14.13 20.41
N GLY A 667 13.15 -15.07 19.77
CA GLY A 667 13.67 -16.42 19.55
C GLY A 667 14.99 -16.40 18.79
N VAL A 668 15.01 -15.79 17.61
CA VAL A 668 16.19 -15.75 16.75
C VAL A 668 17.32 -14.93 17.40
N SER A 669 17.00 -13.80 18.04
CA SER A 669 17.96 -13.01 18.82
C SER A 669 18.66 -13.83 19.89
N ASN A 670 17.90 -14.64 20.65
CA ASN A 670 18.46 -15.51 21.68
C ASN A 670 19.37 -16.61 21.10
N MET A 671 19.01 -17.16 19.94
CA MET A 671 19.85 -18.13 19.22
C MET A 671 21.14 -17.49 18.67
N PHE A 672 21.06 -16.27 18.14
CA PHE A 672 22.24 -15.53 17.69
C PHE A 672 23.19 -15.22 18.86
N LYS A 673 22.64 -14.85 20.02
CA LYS A 673 23.41 -14.57 21.23
C LYS A 673 24.18 -15.78 21.74
N SER A 674 23.62 -16.99 21.61
CA SER A 674 24.24 -18.23 22.07
C SER A 674 25.14 -18.92 21.02
N THR A 675 25.06 -18.52 19.75
CA THR A 675 25.80 -19.14 18.65
C THR A 675 27.01 -18.32 18.24
N SER A 676 28.23 -18.80 18.54
CA SER A 676 29.48 -18.06 18.27
C SER A 676 29.71 -17.72 16.78
N SER A 677 29.11 -18.47 15.86
CA SER A 677 29.23 -18.23 14.41
C SER A 677 28.23 -17.20 13.87
N ALA A 678 27.33 -16.65 14.70
CA ALA A 678 26.30 -15.70 14.30
C ALA A 678 26.71 -14.28 14.70
N ASN A 679 26.41 -13.28 13.86
CA ASN A 679 26.72 -11.90 14.16
C ASN A 679 25.58 -11.25 14.95
N TYR A 680 25.55 -11.52 16.26
CA TYR A 680 24.53 -11.00 17.17
C TYR A 680 24.44 -9.46 17.13
N THR A 681 25.58 -8.77 17.05
CA THR A 681 25.61 -7.30 16.99
C THR A 681 24.95 -6.77 15.72
N SER A 682 25.22 -7.38 14.56
CA SER A 682 24.52 -7.02 13.32
C SER A 682 23.01 -7.20 13.47
N TYR A 683 22.57 -8.39 13.92
CA TYR A 683 21.16 -8.72 14.10
C TYR A 683 20.41 -7.68 14.93
N VAL A 684 20.89 -7.36 16.14
CA VAL A 684 20.19 -6.41 17.03
C VAL A 684 20.18 -4.98 16.51
N ASN A 685 21.13 -4.60 15.66
CA ASN A 685 21.23 -3.25 15.11
C ASN A 685 20.34 -3.03 13.88
N ARG A 686 19.94 -4.09 13.17
CA ARG A 686 19.20 -3.97 11.90
C ARG A 686 17.88 -4.72 11.84
N MET A 687 17.60 -5.66 12.74
CA MET A 687 16.34 -6.43 12.72
C MET A 687 15.22 -5.62 13.40
N GLY A 688 14.22 -5.21 12.63
CA GLY A 688 12.98 -4.59 13.08
C GLY A 688 11.79 -5.53 13.02
N LEU A 689 10.60 -4.95 12.91
CA LEU A 689 9.33 -5.66 12.91
C LEU A 689 8.44 -5.19 11.75
N TYR A 690 7.56 -6.07 11.30
CA TYR A 690 6.38 -5.67 10.54
C TYR A 690 5.17 -6.42 11.10
N ASN A 691 4.00 -5.80 11.18
CA ASN A 691 2.79 -6.43 11.70
C ASN A 691 1.68 -6.28 10.65
N ASP A 692 1.22 -7.41 10.11
CA ASP A 692 0.20 -7.55 9.07
C ASP A 692 -1.25 -7.50 9.62
N GLY A 693 -1.40 -7.27 10.92
CA GLY A 693 -2.67 -7.28 11.65
C GLY A 693 -2.85 -6.08 12.58
N LEU A 694 -2.16 -4.96 12.33
CA LEU A 694 -2.18 -3.81 13.24
C LEU A 694 -3.60 -3.31 13.49
N PHE A 695 -3.89 -3.01 14.75
CA PHE A 695 -5.14 -2.43 15.22
C PHE A 695 -6.39 -3.32 15.12
N TYR A 696 -6.30 -4.54 14.60
CA TYR A 696 -7.49 -5.39 14.42
C TYR A 696 -8.23 -5.67 15.74
N SER A 697 -7.49 -6.07 16.78
CA SER A 697 -8.04 -6.46 18.08
C SER A 697 -6.95 -6.45 19.15
N GLU A 698 -7.24 -6.93 20.37
CA GLU A 698 -6.25 -7.05 21.44
C GLU A 698 -5.02 -7.85 21.01
N THR A 699 -5.20 -8.83 20.13
CA THR A 699 -4.12 -9.70 19.64
C THR A 699 -3.42 -9.17 18.39
N ASP A 700 -3.82 -8.01 17.83
CA ASP A 700 -3.39 -7.54 16.51
C ASP A 700 -3.43 -8.66 15.47
N TYR A 701 -4.62 -9.26 15.31
CA TYR A 701 -4.87 -10.36 14.39
C TYR A 701 -3.92 -11.56 14.55
N GLY A 702 -3.60 -11.88 15.81
CA GLY A 702 -2.75 -13.03 16.15
C GLY A 702 -1.25 -12.72 16.18
N THR A 703 -0.82 -11.47 16.05
CA THR A 703 0.56 -11.06 16.31
C THR A 703 0.93 -11.23 17.79
N TYR A 704 0.02 -10.88 18.70
CA TYR A 704 0.13 -11.10 20.15
C TYR A 704 -0.68 -12.33 20.59
N GLY A 705 -0.40 -12.79 21.80
CA GLY A 705 -1.05 -13.96 22.40
C GLY A 705 -1.37 -13.75 23.88
N GLN A 706 -1.42 -14.85 24.63
CA GLN A 706 -1.81 -14.85 26.05
C GLN A 706 -0.71 -15.36 26.98
N SER A 707 0.45 -15.72 26.43
CA SER A 707 1.59 -16.24 27.21
C SER A 707 2.33 -15.13 27.94
N ASP A 708 3.02 -15.47 29.03
CA ASP A 708 4.01 -14.56 29.61
C ASP A 708 5.25 -14.50 28.72
N ILE A 709 5.79 -13.29 28.48
CA ILE A 709 6.92 -13.04 27.59
C ILE A 709 8.19 -13.84 27.94
N SER A 710 8.37 -14.27 29.19
CA SER A 710 9.52 -15.08 29.61
C SER A 710 9.37 -16.57 29.31
N SER A 711 8.18 -17.02 28.93
CA SER A 711 7.89 -18.42 28.61
C SER A 711 8.64 -18.88 27.36
N ASN A 712 9.00 -20.17 27.30
CA ASN A 712 9.73 -20.77 26.18
C ASN A 712 10.93 -19.93 25.70
N ASN A 713 11.69 -19.35 26.64
CA ASN A 713 12.82 -18.47 26.36
C ASN A 713 12.50 -17.31 25.40
N GLY A 714 11.30 -16.73 25.51
CA GLY A 714 10.85 -15.62 24.67
C GLY A 714 10.21 -16.02 23.34
N PHE A 715 10.29 -17.30 22.95
CA PHE A 715 9.68 -17.81 21.71
C PHE A 715 8.20 -18.18 21.93
N VAL A 716 7.42 -17.21 22.39
CA VAL A 716 5.96 -17.25 22.52
C VAL A 716 5.32 -15.97 22.00
N LYS A 717 4.05 -16.05 21.58
CA LYS A 717 3.19 -14.87 21.39
C LYS A 717 2.74 -14.40 22.78
N ALA A 718 3.32 -13.30 23.27
CA ALA A 718 3.07 -12.82 24.62
C ALA A 718 1.86 -11.88 24.69
N LYS A 719 1.43 -11.53 25.90
CA LYS A 719 0.33 -10.58 26.13
C LYS A 719 0.62 -9.22 25.52
N ARG A 720 -0.42 -8.54 24.99
CA ARG A 720 -0.33 -7.22 24.34
C ARG A 720 0.52 -6.22 25.13
N GLU A 721 0.27 -6.07 26.42
CA GLU A 721 1.02 -5.11 27.26
C GLU A 721 2.54 -5.37 27.24
N GLN A 722 2.94 -6.64 27.35
CA GLN A 722 4.36 -7.03 27.31
C GLN A 722 4.96 -6.85 25.92
N GLU A 723 4.18 -7.15 24.87
CA GLU A 723 4.63 -6.99 23.48
C GLU A 723 4.74 -5.53 23.06
N VAL A 724 3.82 -4.68 23.51
CA VAL A 724 3.87 -3.23 23.28
C VAL A 724 5.06 -2.63 24.00
N GLN A 725 5.31 -3.01 25.26
CA GLN A 725 6.49 -2.54 25.99
C GLN A 725 7.79 -3.01 25.32
N PHE A 726 7.87 -4.27 24.89
CA PHE A 726 9.01 -4.79 24.16
C PHE A 726 9.27 -3.99 22.86
N GLN A 727 8.21 -3.69 22.10
CA GLN A 727 8.30 -2.87 20.90
C GLN A 727 8.70 -1.43 21.20
N ASN A 728 8.23 -0.85 22.31
CA ASN A 728 8.62 0.48 22.74
C ASN A 728 10.13 0.61 22.96
N ASP A 729 10.77 -0.43 23.48
CA ASP A 729 12.22 -0.42 23.69
C ASP A 729 13.00 -0.79 22.41
N LEU A 730 12.54 -1.80 21.67
CA LEU A 730 13.19 -2.27 20.43
C LEU A 730 13.15 -1.22 19.32
N CYS A 731 11.98 -0.64 19.06
CA CYS A 731 11.73 0.17 17.87
C CYS A 731 12.23 1.62 18.02
N LEU A 732 13.08 1.88 19.02
CA LEU A 732 13.90 3.10 19.10
C LEU A 732 15.13 3.02 18.17
N THR A 733 15.54 1.82 17.78
CA THR A 733 16.77 1.61 17.00
C THR A 733 16.55 0.91 15.67
N VAL A 734 15.37 0.35 15.44
CA VAL A 734 15.01 -0.40 14.23
C VAL A 734 13.56 -0.11 13.83
N PRO A 735 13.23 -0.16 12.53
CA PRO A 735 11.90 0.19 12.04
C PRO A 735 10.82 -0.81 12.45
N ASN A 736 9.59 -0.29 12.61
CA ASN A 736 8.37 -1.06 12.82
C ASN A 736 7.27 -0.51 11.91
N GLY A 737 6.53 -1.38 11.23
CA GLY A 737 5.46 -0.97 10.33
C GLY A 737 4.55 -2.13 9.99
N GLY A 738 3.84 -2.03 8.87
CA GLY A 738 3.01 -3.13 8.35
C GLY A 738 1.65 -2.64 7.91
N GLU A 739 0.59 -3.31 8.36
CA GLU A 739 -0.74 -3.22 7.75
C GLU A 739 -1.82 -2.99 8.79
N ALA A 740 -2.63 -1.97 8.59
CA ALA A 740 -3.75 -1.64 9.47
C ALA A 740 -5.00 -2.42 9.02
N VAL A 741 -5.71 -3.04 9.95
CA VAL A 741 -6.86 -3.90 9.63
C VAL A 741 -8.11 -3.44 10.37
N PHE A 742 -9.22 -3.39 9.63
CA PHE A 742 -10.52 -2.98 10.14
C PHE A 742 -11.28 -4.20 10.65
N ASN A 743 -11.68 -4.17 11.92
CA ASN A 743 -12.53 -5.19 12.48
C ASN A 743 -14.01 -4.87 12.21
N LYS A 744 -14.56 -5.44 11.13
CA LYS A 744 -15.96 -5.27 10.71
C LYS A 744 -16.97 -5.86 11.71
N ASN A 745 -16.53 -6.73 12.62
CA ASN A 745 -17.40 -7.42 13.58
C ASN A 745 -17.69 -6.60 14.84
N GLU A 746 -16.98 -5.50 15.04
CA GLU A 746 -17.13 -4.61 16.19
C GLU A 746 -17.59 -3.22 15.76
N VAL A 747 -18.17 -2.47 16.70
CA VAL A 747 -18.72 -1.12 16.43
C VAL A 747 -18.00 -0.10 17.29
N ASP A 748 -17.45 0.93 16.66
CA ASP A 748 -16.86 2.07 17.36
C ASP A 748 -17.94 3.03 17.86
N ASN A 749 -18.16 3.06 19.17
CA ASN A 749 -19.07 4.00 19.83
C ASN A 749 -18.37 5.28 20.31
N ASN A 750 -17.05 5.43 20.13
CA ASN A 750 -16.22 6.46 20.75
C ASN A 750 -15.50 7.34 19.70
N ILE A 751 -16.21 7.72 18.65
CA ILE A 751 -15.74 8.67 17.64
C ILE A 751 -16.08 10.11 18.08
N ASN A 752 -15.18 11.07 17.86
CA ASN A 752 -15.41 12.49 18.18
C ASN A 752 -15.85 12.70 19.66
N ILE A 753 -15.15 12.07 20.59
CA ILE A 753 -15.42 12.17 22.04
C ILE A 753 -14.67 13.36 22.66
N LYS A 754 -15.15 13.83 23.82
CA LYS A 754 -14.49 14.95 24.50
C LYS A 754 -13.11 14.52 25.01
N LYS A 755 -12.16 15.47 25.08
CA LYS A 755 -10.81 15.25 25.62
C LYS A 755 -10.78 14.53 26.97
N SER A 756 -11.74 14.81 27.85
CA SER A 756 -11.86 14.18 29.18
C SER A 756 -12.24 12.70 29.14
N GLU A 757 -12.81 12.21 28.04
CA GLU A 757 -13.29 10.84 27.90
C GLU A 757 -12.22 9.92 27.31
N ILE A 758 -11.19 10.47 26.66
CA ILE A 758 -10.10 9.71 26.03
C ILE A 758 -9.39 8.81 27.05
N SER A 759 -9.00 9.31 28.23
CA SER A 759 -8.32 8.47 29.23
C SER A 759 -9.18 7.28 29.72
N LYS A 760 -10.51 7.41 29.67
CA LYS A 760 -11.43 6.31 30.00
C LYS A 760 -11.47 5.28 28.86
N LEU A 761 -11.48 5.73 27.60
CA LEU A 761 -11.39 4.85 26.43
C LEU A 761 -10.07 4.04 26.45
N LEU A 762 -8.93 4.72 26.67
CA LEU A 762 -7.61 4.08 26.64
C LEU A 762 -7.36 3.10 27.80
N SER A 763 -8.12 3.19 28.89
CA SER A 763 -8.04 2.26 30.02
C SER A 763 -8.94 1.03 29.88
N ASN A 764 -9.90 1.05 28.95
CA ASN A 764 -10.78 -0.07 28.65
C ASN A 764 -11.15 -0.04 27.16
N VAL A 765 -10.23 -0.56 26.34
CA VAL A 765 -10.36 -0.56 24.87
C VAL A 765 -11.33 -1.66 24.45
N GLU A 766 -12.43 -1.26 23.82
CA GLU A 766 -13.43 -2.16 23.22
C GLU A 766 -13.29 -2.28 21.69
N PHE A 767 -12.67 -1.29 21.04
CA PHE A 767 -12.48 -1.25 19.58
C PHE A 767 -11.09 -0.69 19.25
N TYR A 768 -10.20 -1.57 18.79
CA TYR A 768 -8.79 -1.25 18.56
C TYR A 768 -8.52 -0.36 17.32
N PRO A 769 -9.30 -0.42 16.22
CA PRO A 769 -9.15 0.51 15.11
C PRO A 769 -9.62 1.95 15.41
N ASN A 770 -10.10 2.27 16.61
CA ASN A 770 -10.47 3.64 16.99
C ASN A 770 -9.25 4.58 16.87
N PHE A 771 -9.46 5.80 16.37
CA PHE A 771 -8.39 6.78 16.14
C PHE A 771 -7.50 7.04 17.38
N TYR A 772 -8.10 7.27 18.56
CA TYR A 772 -7.32 7.61 19.76
C TYR A 772 -6.51 6.41 20.27
N VAL A 773 -7.08 5.20 20.13
CA VAL A 773 -6.41 3.94 20.47
C VAL A 773 -5.26 3.68 19.50
N ALA A 774 -5.50 3.85 18.19
CA ALA A 774 -4.50 3.69 17.16
C ALA A 774 -3.36 4.72 17.29
N ASP A 775 -3.64 6.00 17.53
CA ASP A 775 -2.61 7.02 17.79
C ASP A 775 -1.74 6.68 18.99
N GLN A 776 -2.36 6.27 20.11
CA GLN A 776 -1.59 5.87 21.29
C GLN A 776 -0.74 4.62 21.01
N HIS A 777 -1.32 3.62 20.35
CA HIS A 777 -0.62 2.40 20.03
C HIS A 777 0.56 2.66 19.08
N ALA A 778 0.36 3.45 18.02
CA ALA A 778 1.40 3.85 17.07
C ALA A 778 2.57 4.58 17.75
N ARG A 779 2.29 5.46 18.72
CA ARG A 779 3.32 6.11 19.56
C ARG A 779 4.10 5.10 20.41
N ASN A 780 3.41 4.12 20.99
CA ASN A 780 4.02 3.15 21.90
C ASN A 780 4.88 2.12 21.16
N ILE A 781 4.58 1.79 19.90
CA ILE A 781 5.34 0.81 19.11
C ILE A 781 6.33 1.46 18.12
N HIS A 782 6.44 2.78 18.13
CA HIS A 782 7.26 3.57 17.20
C HIS A 782 6.97 3.30 15.72
N LEU A 783 5.68 3.38 15.37
CA LEU A 783 5.21 3.05 14.04
C LEU A 783 5.82 3.98 12.97
N SER A 784 6.51 3.38 12.03
CA SER A 784 7.36 4.07 11.05
C SER A 784 6.69 4.19 9.68
N TYR A 785 5.91 3.19 9.30
CA TYR A 785 5.20 3.14 8.02
C TYR A 785 3.96 2.25 8.08
N LEU A 786 3.05 2.44 7.12
CA LEU A 786 1.85 1.61 6.91
C LEU A 786 1.58 1.39 5.41
N ASN A 787 0.88 0.33 5.06
CA ASN A 787 0.37 0.08 3.70
C ASN A 787 -0.81 1.01 3.38
N ASP A 788 -0.78 1.83 2.30
CA ASP A 788 -1.93 2.69 1.95
C ASP A 788 -2.99 2.02 1.05
N GLU A 789 -2.69 0.83 0.54
CA GLU A 789 -3.59 0.08 -0.33
C GLU A 789 -4.43 -0.93 0.46
N TYR A 790 -3.92 -1.42 1.59
CA TYR A 790 -4.56 -2.46 2.37
C TYR A 790 -5.59 -1.95 3.39
N ASP A 791 -6.72 -2.65 3.44
CA ASP A 791 -7.91 -2.38 4.26
C ASP A 791 -8.29 -0.89 4.38
N LYS A 792 -8.71 -0.32 3.25
CA LYS A 792 -9.16 1.08 3.15
C LYS A 792 -10.28 1.45 4.11
N ASP A 793 -11.00 0.49 4.69
CA ASP A 793 -12.06 0.76 5.66
C ASP A 793 -11.48 1.27 6.98
N THR A 794 -10.28 0.86 7.38
CA THR A 794 -9.57 1.43 8.54
C THR A 794 -9.32 2.91 8.35
N PHE A 795 -8.79 3.30 7.19
CA PHE A 795 -8.45 4.71 6.91
C PHE A 795 -9.71 5.57 6.79
N LYS A 796 -10.74 5.08 6.10
CA LYS A 796 -12.07 5.72 6.08
C LYS A 796 -12.62 5.90 7.49
N HIS A 797 -12.37 4.95 8.38
CA HIS A 797 -12.81 5.02 9.76
C HIS A 797 -12.08 6.11 10.55
N TRP A 798 -10.74 6.19 10.46
CA TRP A 798 -9.97 7.25 11.09
C TRP A 798 -10.37 8.65 10.59
N ASN A 799 -10.69 8.79 9.31
CA ASN A 799 -11.16 10.05 8.71
C ASN A 799 -12.47 10.57 9.33
N LYS A 800 -13.25 9.74 10.01
CA LYS A 800 -14.47 10.16 10.72
C LYS A 800 -14.17 11.03 11.95
N THR A 801 -12.93 10.98 12.47
CA THR A 801 -12.51 11.87 13.55
C THR A 801 -12.21 13.25 12.98
N LEU A 802 -13.03 14.24 13.32
CA LEU A 802 -12.93 15.60 12.80
C LEU A 802 -11.78 16.37 13.47
N SER A 803 -11.24 17.37 12.77
CA SER A 803 -10.14 18.21 13.29
C SER A 803 -10.46 18.91 14.61
N SER A 804 -11.72 19.25 14.87
CA SER A 804 -12.16 19.84 16.15
C SER A 804 -12.06 18.88 17.35
N TYR A 805 -11.86 17.59 17.10
CA TYR A 805 -11.67 16.53 18.09
C TYR A 805 -10.23 16.00 18.12
N ILE A 806 -9.32 16.66 17.39
CA ILE A 806 -7.87 16.52 17.52
C ILE A 806 -7.37 17.56 18.53
N TYR A 807 -6.91 17.08 19.69
CA TYR A 807 -6.58 17.96 20.82
C TYR A 807 -5.11 18.36 20.91
N THR A 808 -4.33 18.04 19.87
CA THR A 808 -2.93 18.44 19.72
C THR A 808 -2.89 19.88 19.21
N SER A 809 -2.14 20.75 19.91
CA SER A 809 -2.10 22.18 19.57
C SER A 809 -1.51 22.40 18.19
N GLY A 810 -2.18 23.20 17.35
CA GLY A 810 -1.70 23.56 16.01
C GLY A 810 -2.06 22.58 14.90
N TRP A 811 -2.78 21.50 15.20
CA TRP A 811 -3.19 20.49 14.22
C TRP A 811 -4.66 20.66 13.84
N HIS A 812 -4.95 20.81 12.54
CA HIS A 812 -6.30 21.10 12.02
C HIS A 812 -6.77 20.10 10.96
N VAL A 813 -6.27 18.87 11.01
CA VAL A 813 -6.55 17.78 10.06
C VAL A 813 -7.48 16.72 10.65
N ASN A 814 -8.04 15.84 9.84
CA ASN A 814 -8.83 14.70 10.33
C ASN A 814 -7.94 13.62 10.98
N GLY A 815 -8.55 12.61 11.59
CA GLY A 815 -7.81 11.54 12.29
C GLY A 815 -6.90 10.69 11.40
N GLY A 816 -7.30 10.41 10.16
CA GLY A 816 -6.48 9.61 9.23
C GLY A 816 -5.25 10.38 8.74
N ASP A 817 -5.43 11.64 8.35
CA ASP A 817 -4.33 12.55 8.02
C ASP A 817 -3.40 12.76 9.21
N TYR A 818 -3.95 12.85 10.42
CA TYR A 818 -3.16 12.97 11.64
C TYR A 818 -2.26 11.74 11.83
N ILE A 819 -2.78 10.52 11.72
CA ILE A 819 -1.97 9.29 11.79
C ILE A 819 -0.93 9.28 10.68
N TYR A 820 -1.33 9.55 9.44
CA TYR A 820 -0.43 9.55 8.29
C TYR A 820 0.77 10.47 8.52
N TYR A 821 0.51 11.74 8.82
CA TYR A 821 1.57 12.73 8.95
C TYR A 821 2.50 12.47 10.14
N HIS A 822 2.15 11.57 11.06
CA HIS A 822 2.99 11.18 12.18
C HIS A 822 3.79 9.89 11.96
N LEU A 823 3.57 9.13 10.88
CA LEU A 823 4.33 7.92 10.60
C LEU A 823 5.84 8.24 10.47
N GLY A 824 6.66 7.53 11.24
CA GLY A 824 8.11 7.73 11.23
C GLY A 824 8.56 8.98 11.98
N TYR A 825 9.69 9.56 11.55
CA TYR A 825 10.19 10.81 12.10
C TYR A 825 9.50 12.01 11.46
N ARG A 826 9.26 13.06 12.25
CA ARG A 826 8.76 14.35 11.76
C ARG A 826 9.35 15.48 12.56
N TYR A 827 10.33 16.17 11.97
CA TYR A 827 11.04 17.24 12.67
C TYR A 827 10.37 18.61 12.48
N VAL A 828 10.32 19.39 13.55
CA VAL A 828 9.83 20.77 13.56
C VAL A 828 10.90 21.67 14.16
N LEU A 829 11.32 22.72 13.43
CA LEU A 829 12.11 23.80 14.00
C LEU A 829 11.21 24.61 14.93
N ARG A 830 11.58 24.74 16.20
CA ARG A 830 10.78 25.46 17.21
C ARG A 830 11.31 26.86 17.48
N SER A 831 12.63 27.01 17.62
CA SER A 831 13.24 28.31 17.86
C SER A 831 14.72 28.32 17.51
N ASN A 832 15.30 29.51 17.44
CA ASN A 832 16.73 29.70 17.25
C ASN A 832 17.18 30.97 18.00
N THR A 833 18.37 30.95 18.58
CA THR A 833 18.88 32.05 19.41
C THR A 833 20.39 32.10 19.37
N LEU A 834 20.97 33.28 19.13
CA LEU A 834 22.40 33.51 19.28
C LEU A 834 22.69 33.95 20.72
N LEU A 835 23.50 33.18 21.43
CA LEU A 835 23.95 33.49 22.78
C LEU A 835 25.11 34.50 22.76
N SER A 836 25.36 35.15 23.90
CA SER A 836 26.42 36.16 24.05
C SER A 836 27.84 35.65 23.80
N ASN A 837 28.06 34.33 23.87
CA ASN A 837 29.32 33.66 23.57
C ASN A 837 29.43 33.21 22.10
N ASN A 838 28.66 33.81 21.18
CA ASN A 838 28.60 33.48 19.76
C ASN A 838 28.15 32.05 19.44
N VAL A 839 27.44 31.39 20.36
CA VAL A 839 26.85 30.07 20.11
C VAL A 839 25.44 30.25 19.60
N LEU A 840 25.16 29.74 18.39
CA LEU A 840 23.82 29.65 17.85
C LEU A 840 23.16 28.36 18.31
N ASN A 841 22.06 28.49 19.04
CA ASN A 841 21.18 27.39 19.41
C ASN A 841 20.03 27.27 18.41
N VAL A 842 19.72 26.05 17.99
CA VAL A 842 18.57 25.70 17.16
C VAL A 842 17.79 24.61 17.90
N VAL A 843 16.52 24.87 18.22
CA VAL A 843 15.66 23.93 18.92
C VAL A 843 14.81 23.18 17.91
N ILE A 844 14.88 21.85 17.95
CA ILE A 844 14.14 20.93 17.09
C ILE A 844 13.26 20.05 17.97
N GLU A 845 12.05 19.76 17.52
CA GLU A 845 11.18 18.73 18.09
C GLU A 845 10.95 17.61 17.08
N ASN A 846 10.96 16.35 17.53
CA ASN A 846 10.39 15.26 16.74
C ASN A 846 8.95 15.03 17.20
N VAL A 847 7.99 15.33 16.33
CA VAL A 847 6.55 15.14 16.61
C VAL A 847 6.02 13.82 16.03
N GLY A 848 6.82 13.10 15.25
CA GLY A 848 6.45 11.81 14.67
C GLY A 848 6.38 10.67 15.69
N TYR A 849 5.92 9.50 15.25
CA TYR A 849 5.80 8.29 16.07
C TYR A 849 7.14 7.61 16.34
N ALA A 850 8.12 7.79 15.45
CA ALA A 850 9.38 7.07 15.48
C ALA A 850 10.62 7.98 15.38
N PRO A 851 11.80 7.51 15.80
CA PRO A 851 13.05 8.16 15.44
C PRO A 851 13.37 7.95 13.95
N ALA A 852 14.35 8.70 13.45
CA ALA A 852 15.05 8.26 12.25
C ALA A 852 15.99 7.12 12.62
N TYR A 853 16.12 6.10 11.78
CA TYR A 853 17.04 4.98 12.02
C TYR A 853 18.37 5.14 11.30
N VAL A 854 18.47 6.14 10.41
CA VAL A 854 19.69 6.50 9.69
C VAL A 854 20.18 7.88 10.14
N SER A 855 21.49 8.09 10.08
CA SER A 855 22.12 9.35 10.48
C SER A 855 22.03 10.39 9.37
N PHE A 856 21.69 11.62 9.75
CA PHE A 856 21.62 12.79 8.89
C PHE A 856 22.65 13.84 9.31
N ASN A 857 23.07 14.68 8.37
CA ASN A 857 24.06 15.73 8.55
C ASN A 857 23.38 17.10 8.68
N PRO A 858 23.32 17.70 9.88
CA PRO A 858 22.85 19.05 10.07
C PRO A 858 23.90 20.09 9.69
N ILE A 859 23.50 21.06 8.87
CA ILE A 859 24.38 22.05 8.27
C ILE A 859 23.80 23.46 8.51
N ILE A 860 24.63 24.36 9.02
CA ILE A 860 24.34 25.79 9.08
C ILE A 860 25.03 26.48 7.91
N THR A 861 24.27 27.25 7.13
CA THR A 861 24.79 28.05 6.02
C THR A 861 24.62 29.54 6.33
N ILE A 862 25.73 30.29 6.31
CA ILE A 862 25.76 31.75 6.48
C ILE A 862 26.06 32.36 5.11
N LYS A 863 25.10 33.09 4.54
CA LYS A 863 25.18 33.61 3.17
C LYS A 863 24.99 35.13 3.13
N SER A 864 25.87 35.82 2.41
CA SER A 864 25.70 37.24 2.03
C SER A 864 25.66 37.37 0.51
N THR A 865 24.93 38.38 0.03
CA THR A 865 24.84 38.75 -1.39
C THR A 865 25.83 39.85 -1.76
N SER A 866 26.32 40.64 -0.80
CA SER A 866 27.26 41.74 -1.03
C SER A 866 28.21 41.92 0.17
N PRO A 867 29.49 41.49 0.07
CA PRO A 867 30.03 40.67 -1.02
C PRO A 867 29.37 39.28 -1.05
N SER A 868 29.33 38.65 -2.24
CA SER A 868 28.89 37.25 -2.34
C SER A 868 29.82 36.38 -1.50
N GLN A 869 29.26 35.76 -0.46
CA GLN A 869 30.01 34.89 0.44
C GLN A 869 29.08 33.83 1.01
N VAL A 870 29.56 32.59 1.05
CA VAL A 870 28.88 31.45 1.69
C VAL A 870 29.86 30.79 2.64
N ILE A 871 29.43 30.54 3.87
CA ILE A 871 30.18 29.78 4.87
C ILE A 871 29.26 28.67 5.39
N GLN A 872 29.72 27.43 5.32
CA GLN A 872 29.00 26.26 5.85
C GLN A 872 29.68 25.73 7.11
N LEU A 873 28.86 25.33 8.07
CA LEU A 873 29.27 24.76 9.35
C LEU A 873 28.49 23.48 9.62
N ASN A 874 29.18 22.36 9.76
CA ASN A 874 28.56 21.10 10.15
C ASN A 874 28.35 21.08 11.67
N MET A 875 27.19 20.57 12.10
CA MET A 875 26.88 20.38 13.52
C MET A 875 27.08 18.90 13.89
N LYS A 876 27.74 18.64 15.03
CA LYS A 876 27.93 17.27 15.53
C LYS A 876 26.77 16.89 16.43
N THR A 877 25.96 15.93 15.99
CA THR A 877 24.79 15.41 16.72
C THR A 877 24.34 14.10 16.09
N ASP A 878 23.51 13.34 16.80
CA ASP A 878 22.88 12.12 16.30
C ASP A 878 21.36 12.33 16.27
N ASN A 879 20.78 12.41 15.08
CA ASN A 879 19.34 12.61 14.89
C ASN A 879 18.50 11.40 15.31
N ARG A 880 19.10 10.22 15.39
CA ARG A 880 18.38 8.97 15.72
C ARG A 880 17.85 8.94 17.15
N ILE A 881 18.33 9.85 18.00
CA ILE A 881 17.86 10.01 19.38
C ILE A 881 17.05 11.29 19.59
N TRP A 882 16.83 12.11 18.55
CA TRP A 882 16.06 13.35 18.69
C TRP A 882 14.60 13.04 19.03
N GLY A 883 14.17 13.53 20.19
CA GLY A 883 12.83 13.27 20.71
C GLY A 883 12.72 12.05 21.61
N PHE A 884 13.78 11.25 21.75
CA PHE A 884 13.77 9.95 22.43
C PHE A 884 14.86 9.80 23.51
N ILE A 885 15.32 10.91 24.07
CA ILE A 885 16.22 10.91 25.24
C ILE A 885 15.37 10.95 26.51
N LYS A 886 15.45 9.93 27.37
CA LYS A 886 14.72 9.92 28.65
C LYS A 886 15.27 10.99 29.60
N GLN A 887 14.40 11.89 30.05
CA GLN A 887 14.63 12.87 31.12
C GLN A 887 13.52 12.70 32.16
N ASN A 888 13.89 12.43 33.42
CA ASN A 888 12.93 12.18 34.51
C ASN A 888 11.89 11.07 34.20
N GLY A 889 12.25 10.08 33.38
CA GLY A 889 11.38 8.96 33.02
C GLY A 889 10.51 9.17 31.79
N GLU A 890 10.50 10.38 31.20
CA GLU A 890 9.77 10.69 29.96
C GLU A 890 10.72 11.04 28.83
N TYR A 891 10.32 10.78 27.58
CA TYR A 891 11.11 11.19 26.42
C TYR A 891 11.05 12.70 26.22
N ALA A 892 12.21 13.35 26.24
CA ALA A 892 12.34 14.74 25.88
C ALA A 892 12.15 14.91 24.37
N LYS A 893 10.99 15.42 23.97
CA LYS A 893 10.62 15.63 22.56
C LYS A 893 11.52 16.64 21.84
N THR A 894 12.09 17.59 22.58
CA THR A 894 12.92 18.66 22.04
C THR A 894 14.40 18.41 22.27
N VAL A 895 15.22 18.79 21.28
CA VAL A 895 16.69 18.82 21.36
C VAL A 895 17.18 20.22 20.99
N THR A 896 18.23 20.69 21.66
CA THR A 896 18.92 21.93 21.30
C THR A 896 20.24 21.59 20.62
N LEU A 897 20.37 21.97 19.35
CA LEU A 897 21.61 21.87 18.61
C LEU A 897 22.38 23.18 18.75
N SER A 898 23.66 23.10 19.12
CA SER A 898 24.51 24.27 19.34
C SER A 898 25.69 24.29 18.37
N VAL A 899 25.96 25.43 17.75
CA VAL A 899 27.17 25.66 16.93
C VAL A 899 27.87 26.94 17.35
N ASN A 900 29.18 26.88 17.52
CA ASN A 900 30.00 28.05 17.82
C ASN A 900 30.35 28.79 16.52
N LEU A 901 29.91 30.05 16.39
CA LEU A 901 30.12 30.85 15.19
C LEU A 901 31.46 31.61 15.19
N THR A 902 32.24 31.59 16.26
CA THR A 902 33.45 32.43 16.42
C THR A 902 34.42 32.33 15.23
N ALA A 903 34.71 31.13 14.76
CA ALA A 903 35.60 30.92 13.62
C ALA A 903 34.98 31.37 12.27
N ALA A 904 33.65 31.34 12.15
CA ALA A 904 32.95 31.83 10.97
C ALA A 904 32.89 33.36 10.97
N LEU A 905 32.62 33.97 12.12
CA LEU A 905 32.58 35.42 12.33
C LEU A 905 33.89 36.09 11.90
N ALA A 906 35.04 35.49 12.24
CA ALA A 906 36.35 35.98 11.83
C ALA A 906 36.59 35.99 10.31
N LYS A 907 35.77 35.28 9.53
CA LYS A 907 35.88 35.18 8.05
C LYS A 907 34.89 36.10 7.32
N LEU A 908 33.99 36.77 8.03
CA LEU A 908 32.95 37.59 7.41
C LEU A 908 33.55 38.88 6.81
N LYS A 909 33.14 39.22 5.59
CA LYS A 909 33.61 40.36 4.80
C LYS A 909 32.54 41.45 4.57
N GLY A 910 31.28 41.14 4.85
CA GLY A 910 30.12 42.02 4.68
C GLY A 910 29.48 42.39 6.02
N THR A 911 28.41 43.18 5.96
CA THR A 911 27.70 43.68 7.15
C THR A 911 26.40 42.94 7.44
N SER A 912 25.89 42.14 6.51
CA SER A 912 24.62 41.41 6.65
C SER A 912 24.68 40.02 6.01
N TYR A 913 24.22 39.04 6.77
CA TYR A 913 24.19 37.63 6.38
C TYR A 913 22.86 37.00 6.74
N THR A 914 22.32 36.18 5.83
CA THR A 914 21.19 35.30 6.13
C THR A 914 21.72 33.96 6.62
N VAL A 915 21.17 33.47 7.73
CA VAL A 915 21.52 32.18 8.33
C VAL A 915 20.45 31.15 7.98
N TYR A 916 20.86 30.00 7.48
CA TYR A 916 20.00 28.88 7.13
C TYR A 916 20.40 27.60 7.88
N PHE A 917 19.45 26.72 8.08
CA PHE A 917 19.64 25.37 8.63
C PHE A 917 19.10 24.33 7.65
N ASN A 918 19.92 23.34 7.34
CA ASN A 918 19.58 22.21 6.50
C ASN A 918 19.89 20.89 7.22
N LEU A 919 19.21 19.83 6.84
CA LEU A 919 19.48 18.47 7.29
C LEU A 919 19.58 17.59 6.05
N ASN A 920 20.75 17.03 5.79
CA ASN A 920 21.02 16.26 4.59
C ASN A 920 21.19 14.77 4.92
N ASP A 921 20.60 13.88 4.12
CA ASP A 921 20.89 12.46 4.19
C ASP A 921 22.14 12.12 3.37
N PRO A 922 23.27 11.79 4.01
CA PRO A 922 24.50 11.46 3.29
C PRO A 922 24.41 10.18 2.45
N ARG A 923 23.44 9.30 2.71
CA ARG A 923 23.26 8.04 1.95
C ARG A 923 22.64 8.30 0.59
N THR A 924 21.74 9.28 0.51
CA THR A 924 20.91 9.53 -0.68
C THR A 924 21.17 10.89 -1.31
N GLY A 925 21.86 11.78 -0.62
CA GLY A 925 22.06 13.18 -1.01
C GLY A 925 20.82 14.04 -0.82
N VAL A 926 19.72 13.49 -0.29
CA VAL A 926 18.43 14.18 -0.18
C VAL A 926 18.35 15.02 1.08
N ASP A 927 17.82 16.24 0.94
CA ASP A 927 17.55 17.10 2.08
C ASP A 927 16.25 16.71 2.78
N ILE A 928 16.37 16.41 4.08
CA ILE A 928 15.26 16.10 4.97
C ILE A 928 14.46 17.37 5.28
N LYS A 929 13.19 17.34 4.91
CA LYS A 929 12.25 18.44 5.12
C LYS A 929 11.75 18.45 6.56
N PHE A 930 11.60 19.66 7.09
CA PHE A 930 10.98 19.91 8.38
C PHE A 930 9.51 20.30 8.16
N ALA A 931 8.66 19.91 9.09
CA ALA A 931 7.25 20.30 9.16
C ALA A 931 7.12 21.75 9.63
N ASN A 932 7.64 22.70 8.84
CA ASN A 932 7.54 24.13 9.08
C ASN A 932 6.89 24.84 7.90
N THR A 933 6.04 25.84 8.18
CA THR A 933 5.43 26.69 7.12
C THR A 933 6.43 27.67 6.50
N ASN A 934 7.61 27.80 7.10
CA ASN A 934 8.72 28.59 6.59
C ASN A 934 9.18 28.07 5.22
N THR A 935 9.47 28.97 4.29
CA THR A 935 10.02 28.62 2.97
C THR A 935 11.31 27.82 3.10
N TYR A 936 11.33 26.65 2.47
CA TYR A 936 12.52 25.86 2.25
C TYR A 936 13.26 26.38 0.99
N TYR A 937 14.56 26.62 1.11
CA TYR A 937 15.41 27.04 0.00
C TYR A 937 16.30 25.87 -0.42
N LYS A 938 16.21 25.45 -1.68
CA LYS A 938 17.03 24.37 -2.23
C LYS A 938 18.52 24.58 -1.92
N ASP A 939 19.19 23.52 -1.48
CA ASP A 939 20.61 23.46 -1.09
C ASP A 939 21.02 24.31 0.13
N LEU A 940 20.11 25.14 0.67
CA LEU A 940 20.37 26.02 1.81
C LEU A 940 19.57 25.62 3.06
N GLY A 941 18.37 25.06 2.89
CA GLY A 941 17.46 24.70 3.96
C GLY A 941 16.52 25.84 4.38
N TYR A 942 16.13 25.86 5.65
CA TYR A 942 15.19 26.82 6.22
C TYR A 942 15.92 28.05 6.76
N ARG A 943 15.42 29.24 6.44
CA ARG A 943 15.99 30.49 6.95
C ARG A 943 15.74 30.65 8.44
N LEU A 944 16.81 30.65 9.24
CA LEU A 944 16.78 30.85 10.69
C LEU A 944 16.70 32.32 11.10
N GLY A 945 17.39 33.22 10.41
CA GLY A 945 17.49 34.62 10.84
C GLY A 945 18.45 35.46 10.00
N ILE A 946 18.70 36.69 10.45
CA ILE A 946 19.71 37.60 9.88
C ILE A 946 20.77 37.89 10.95
N LEU A 947 22.03 37.80 10.56
CA LEU A 947 23.20 38.21 11.33
C LEU A 947 23.73 39.53 10.74
N THR A 948 23.84 40.57 11.56
CA THR A 948 24.42 41.87 11.17
C THR A 948 25.67 42.17 11.98
N ILE A 949 26.64 42.80 11.33
CA ILE A 949 27.93 43.20 11.90
C ILE A 949 28.04 44.71 11.84
N GLU A 950 28.23 45.33 13.00
CA GLU A 950 28.45 46.78 13.18
C GLU A 950 29.90 47.09 13.54
#